data_AF-A0A960SWH7-F1
#
_entry.id   AF-A0A960SWH7-F1
#
_cell.length_a   1.000
_cell.length_b   1.000
_cell.length_c   1.000
_cell.angle_alpha   90.00
_cell.angle_beta   90.00
_cell.angle_gamma   90.00
#
_symmetry.space_group_name_H-M   'P 1'
#
loop_
_entity.id
_entity.type
_entity.pdbx_description
1 polymer ?
#
loop_
_entity_poly.entity_id
_entity_poly.type
_entity_poly.pdbx_seq_one_letter_code
_entity_poly.pdbx_strand_id
1 'polypeptide(L)'
;MTTEPSRNPIHWLIRFCLENKLVVVLFTAGLILWGLMVAPFDWDLATLPRNPVPVDAIPDIGENQQIVFTEWTGRSPQDIEDQITYPLTTALLGLPQVKTIRSYSMFGFSSIYIIFKEGAEFYWTRSRILEKLNSLSPDTLPQGVIPQLGPDATALGQVFWYTLEGLDTEGNPTGGWDLDELRSAQDWYVRYALQGVDGVAEVASIGGYIKEYQIDVDPDALRTYNIPLHEVFNAVRSSNLDVGARTIEINAAEYVIRGLGFIKSLDDLRKTVITQRDNLPITLEQIATIEFGPAARRGALDKAGAEAVGGVVVTRYGENPLAVIQRVKEKIAEISPGLPRKTLANGTVSQVQIVPFYDRTGLIQETLGTLEEAVTLEILVTLIVIVLMVMHLRSALLISGVMPLAVLFAFVGMKLFGISANIVALSGIAIAIGTIVDMGIVMVENILKHLDRAEPSESRLEVVYRASTEVGSAVLTAVATTVISFLPVFTMQAAEGKLFRPLAYTKTFALVGSILIVLILIPPLAHAFIAGRPRSRSVRRLSWGAVALAGLLLTIFWPSVPVWLGWILIGAGIFNAVSDSIPPRLRTRILYASNALVALAVSLILANTWKPLGPEHDIYNVLFVLLAIGGLLLPMMGFVWLYPRILPMVLRKKSLFLMGSLILVLFGFTTWRGMDRLFGWLPDDVKQSETYSAIAHALPGLGKEFMPPLDEGSFLLMPTTMPHASIGEVMDVLKKQDMALNAIPEVESAVGKLGRVDNPLERFQRFHPAEGSDGASRPGVGFARREGDALDGIDNHSHFGHDRDMRRPLRPLAGSLAIALALVVGLAACGSDGPGGSSDGGALQVEAAFYPLQWLAEQVGGPDVEVDSLTPAGAEPHDLELTPKEVGRVADADLVLLIGGFQPSVDDAVDQAQGTVFDVADATDLDLDATGVGDEEADADHAHEDSSDPHVWLDPVKFAEVADALGERFAALDPDHAADHRRRAAATVALLEGLDDDLSAGLATCRSRDLVTSHAAFGYFARRYGFDQIGITGISPEAEPSPKRLAEVASLVEERDVRTIYFERLVPDDLARTVADETGATTAVLDPIEGITDESDGHDYPSVMAANLATLQVGQGCT
;
A
#
# COMPACT_ATOMS: atom_id res chain seq x y z
N MET A 1 -17.98 -52.87 38.81
CA MET A 1 -16.60 -53.20 38.42
C MET A 1 -15.78 -51.92 38.53
N THR A 2 -14.87 -51.90 39.49
CA THR A 2 -13.90 -50.81 39.73
C THR A 2 -12.87 -50.81 38.60
N THR A 3 -12.90 -49.79 37.77
CA THR A 3 -12.02 -49.64 36.59
C THR A 3 -10.72 -48.96 37.03
N GLU A 4 -9.59 -49.54 36.66
CA GLU A 4 -8.27 -48.97 36.90
C GLU A 4 -8.17 -47.54 36.33
N PRO A 5 -7.45 -46.60 36.97
CA PRO A 5 -7.18 -45.29 36.40
C PRO A 5 -6.37 -45.48 35.13
N SER A 6 -6.92 -45.10 33.97
CA SER A 6 -6.16 -45.07 32.73
C SER A 6 -4.94 -44.16 32.91
N ARG A 7 -3.73 -44.67 32.68
CA ARG A 7 -2.49 -43.87 32.74
C ARG A 7 -2.41 -42.76 31.69
N ASN A 8 -3.29 -42.77 30.68
CA ASN A 8 -3.33 -41.74 29.65
C ASN A 8 -4.12 -40.50 30.14
N PRO A 9 -3.51 -39.30 30.17
CA PRO A 9 -4.14 -38.08 30.67
C PRO A 9 -5.39 -37.67 29.89
N ILE A 10 -5.44 -37.94 28.57
CA ILE A 10 -6.60 -37.63 27.73
C ILE A 10 -7.81 -38.48 28.13
N HIS A 11 -7.57 -39.78 28.36
CA HIS A 11 -8.61 -40.70 28.80
C HIS A 11 -9.14 -40.33 30.17
N TRP A 12 -8.26 -39.91 31.08
CA TRP A 12 -8.66 -39.41 32.39
C TRP A 12 -9.52 -38.13 32.26
N LEU A 13 -9.10 -37.17 31.44
CA LEU A 13 -9.82 -35.91 31.23
C LEU A 13 -11.23 -36.13 30.68
N ILE A 14 -11.36 -36.91 29.60
CA ILE A 14 -12.66 -37.22 28.98
C ILE A 14 -13.59 -37.89 30.00
N ARG A 15 -13.06 -38.84 30.79
CA ARG A 15 -13.84 -39.53 31.82
C ARG A 15 -14.30 -38.59 32.92
N PHE A 16 -13.38 -37.77 33.43
CA PHE A 16 -13.68 -36.77 34.45
C PHE A 16 -14.81 -35.84 34.00
N CYS A 17 -14.75 -35.33 32.76
CA CYS A 17 -15.78 -34.46 32.19
C CYS A 17 -17.12 -35.19 31.98
N LEU A 18 -17.10 -36.48 31.59
CA LEU A 18 -18.31 -37.30 31.44
C LEU A 18 -19.04 -37.54 32.77
N GLU A 19 -18.27 -37.77 33.85
CA GLU A 19 -18.80 -38.00 35.20
C GLU A 19 -19.23 -36.68 35.87
N ASN A 20 -18.51 -35.57 35.64
CA ASN A 20 -18.72 -34.26 36.29
C ASN A 20 -19.32 -33.20 35.35
N LYS A 21 -20.51 -33.45 34.82
CA LYS A 21 -21.17 -32.55 33.84
C LYS A 21 -21.40 -31.12 34.34
N LEU A 22 -21.60 -30.93 35.66
CA LEU A 22 -21.77 -29.59 36.24
C LEU A 22 -20.53 -28.72 36.01
N VAL A 23 -19.34 -29.30 36.13
CA VAL A 23 -18.06 -28.58 35.91
C VAL A 23 -17.97 -28.13 34.45
N VAL A 24 -18.36 -28.99 33.51
CA VAL A 24 -18.38 -28.67 32.07
C VAL A 24 -19.34 -27.53 31.78
N VAL A 25 -20.56 -27.56 32.36
CA VAL A 25 -21.54 -26.48 32.19
C VAL A 25 -21.04 -25.16 32.77
N LEU A 26 -20.42 -25.17 33.94
CA LEU A 26 -19.83 -23.97 34.55
C LEU A 26 -18.66 -23.43 33.72
N PHE A 27 -17.80 -24.30 33.20
CA PHE A 27 -16.72 -23.92 32.29
C PHE A 27 -17.26 -23.26 31.02
N THR A 28 -18.25 -23.87 30.37
CA THR A 28 -18.89 -23.30 29.19
C THR A 28 -19.56 -21.95 29.48
N ALA A 29 -20.27 -21.84 30.61
CA ALA A 29 -20.91 -20.59 31.01
C ALA A 29 -19.89 -19.48 31.29
N GLY A 30 -18.79 -19.80 31.96
CA GLY A 30 -17.68 -18.85 32.21
C GLY A 30 -17.00 -18.42 30.92
N LEU A 31 -16.77 -19.34 29.99
CA LEU A 31 -16.20 -19.04 28.66
C LEU A 31 -17.12 -18.13 27.85
N ILE A 32 -18.43 -18.41 27.84
CA ILE A 32 -19.40 -17.56 27.15
C ILE A 32 -19.43 -16.17 27.78
N LEU A 33 -19.55 -16.06 29.11
CA LEU A 33 -19.60 -14.78 29.80
C LEU A 33 -18.33 -13.94 29.51
N TRP A 34 -17.15 -14.54 29.66
CA TRP A 34 -15.89 -13.84 29.44
C TRP A 34 -15.68 -13.50 27.96
N GLY A 35 -16.01 -14.44 27.06
CA GLY A 35 -15.97 -14.20 25.62
C GLY A 35 -16.87 -13.05 25.19
N LEU A 36 -18.12 -12.99 25.68
CA LEU A 36 -19.05 -11.89 25.38
C LEU A 36 -18.58 -10.53 25.94
N MET A 37 -17.94 -10.52 27.12
CA MET A 37 -17.37 -9.30 27.71
C MET A 37 -16.23 -8.70 26.88
N VAL A 38 -15.50 -9.55 26.15
CA VAL A 38 -14.26 -9.22 25.42
C VAL A 38 -14.46 -9.16 23.91
N ALA A 39 -15.54 -9.74 23.37
CA ALA A 39 -15.84 -9.76 21.94
C ALA A 39 -15.84 -8.33 21.35
N PRO A 40 -15.29 -8.14 20.13
CA PRO A 40 -15.13 -6.81 19.51
C PRO A 40 -16.44 -6.23 18.93
N PHE A 41 -17.51 -7.03 18.82
CA PHE A 41 -18.78 -6.62 18.23
C PHE A 41 -19.56 -5.67 19.15
N ASP A 42 -20.26 -4.67 18.60
CA ASP A 42 -21.01 -3.69 19.39
C ASP A 42 -22.40 -4.18 19.82
N TRP A 43 -22.44 -5.29 20.55
CA TRP A 43 -23.67 -5.81 21.15
C TRP A 43 -24.12 -4.97 22.34
N ASP A 44 -25.32 -4.41 22.27
CA ASP A 44 -25.96 -3.64 23.34
C ASP A 44 -26.38 -4.54 24.52
N LEU A 45 -25.41 -4.88 25.36
CA LEU A 45 -25.58 -5.70 26.56
C LEU A 45 -25.60 -4.80 27.79
N ALA A 46 -26.69 -4.04 27.98
CA ALA A 46 -26.87 -3.03 29.05
C ALA A 46 -26.60 -3.48 30.50
N THR A 47 -26.36 -4.78 30.76
CA THR A 47 -26.17 -5.34 32.11
C THR A 47 -24.76 -5.89 32.37
N LEU A 48 -23.89 -5.99 31.36
CA LEU A 48 -22.56 -6.58 31.49
C LEU A 48 -21.47 -5.52 31.23
N PRO A 49 -20.54 -5.27 32.18
CA PRO A 49 -19.40 -4.40 31.90
C PRO A 49 -18.53 -5.05 30.83
N ARG A 50 -18.32 -4.35 29.71
CA ARG A 50 -17.54 -4.84 28.56
C ARG A 50 -16.17 -4.18 28.53
N ASN A 51 -15.18 -4.94 28.13
CA ASN A 51 -13.83 -4.45 27.85
C ASN A 51 -13.34 -5.15 26.58
N PRO A 52 -13.83 -4.70 25.41
CA PRO A 52 -13.60 -5.39 24.14
C PRO A 52 -12.10 -5.44 23.78
N VAL A 53 -11.75 -6.38 22.90
CA VAL A 53 -10.46 -6.36 22.21
C VAL A 53 -10.37 -5.07 21.38
N PRO A 54 -9.22 -4.35 21.36
CA PRO A 54 -9.03 -3.19 20.49
C PRO A 54 -9.29 -3.55 19.03
N VAL A 55 -9.95 -2.69 18.28
CA VAL A 55 -10.33 -2.95 16.88
C VAL A 55 -9.69 -1.93 15.97
N ASP A 56 -9.11 -2.40 14.88
CA ASP A 56 -8.61 -1.56 13.78
C ASP A 56 -8.83 -2.27 12.45
N ALA A 57 -8.73 -1.56 11.33
CA ALA A 57 -8.86 -2.18 10.00
C ALA A 57 -7.63 -3.05 9.69
N ILE A 58 -6.45 -2.48 9.90
CA ILE A 58 -5.15 -3.10 9.68
C ILE A 58 -4.32 -3.08 10.97
N PRO A 59 -3.40 -4.03 11.19
CA PRO A 59 -2.44 -3.91 12.28
C PRO A 59 -1.49 -2.72 12.07
N ASP A 60 -0.99 -2.12 13.15
CA ASP A 60 0.03 -1.07 13.05
C ASP A 60 1.35 -1.65 12.52
N ILE A 61 1.56 -1.49 11.21
CA ILE A 61 2.80 -1.86 10.51
C ILE A 61 3.87 -0.77 10.58
N GLY A 62 3.55 0.40 11.14
CA GLY A 62 4.45 1.56 11.21
C GLY A 62 5.74 1.24 11.95
N GLU A 63 6.88 1.75 11.47
CA GLU A 63 8.16 1.61 12.19
C GLU A 63 8.09 2.32 13.56
N ASN A 64 8.87 1.84 14.54
CA ASN A 64 9.03 2.59 15.80
C ASN A 64 9.88 3.83 15.52
N GLN A 65 9.20 4.89 15.13
CA GLN A 65 9.78 6.14 14.67
C GLN A 65 9.47 7.23 15.69
N GLN A 66 10.49 8.01 16.05
CA GLN A 66 10.36 9.19 16.88
C GLN A 66 10.84 10.41 16.10
N ILE A 67 10.18 11.54 16.31
CA ILE A 67 10.43 12.75 15.52
C ILE A 67 10.97 13.83 16.44
N VAL A 68 12.07 14.46 16.03
CA VAL A 68 12.57 15.69 16.65
C VAL A 68 12.41 16.81 15.64
N PHE A 69 11.58 17.78 15.97
CA PHE A 69 11.23 18.91 15.12
C PHE A 69 11.77 20.19 15.73
N THR A 70 12.45 21.00 14.91
CA THR A 70 13.15 22.19 15.37
C THR A 70 12.90 23.34 14.40
N GLU A 71 12.26 24.41 14.88
CA GLU A 71 11.99 25.59 14.06
C GLU A 71 13.09 26.65 14.22
N TRP A 72 13.52 27.23 13.10
CA TRP A 72 14.40 28.39 13.07
C TRP A 72 14.05 29.26 11.86
N THR A 73 13.03 30.10 12.06
CA THR A 73 12.37 30.84 10.99
C THR A 73 13.30 31.80 10.25
N GLY A 74 13.07 31.97 8.94
CA GLY A 74 13.82 32.91 8.09
C GLY A 74 15.22 32.45 7.68
N ARG A 75 15.53 31.15 7.81
CA ARG A 75 16.83 30.57 7.45
C ARG A 75 16.74 29.65 6.25
N SER A 76 17.81 29.65 5.45
CA SER A 76 17.92 28.79 4.28
C SER A 76 18.00 27.31 4.70
N PRO A 77 17.59 26.36 3.82
CA PRO A 77 17.78 24.94 4.08
C PRO A 77 19.23 24.58 4.46
N GLN A 78 20.22 25.21 3.83
CA GLN A 78 21.64 24.98 4.13
C GLN A 78 22.02 25.46 5.55
N ASP A 79 21.57 26.65 5.96
CA ASP A 79 21.81 27.15 7.33
C ASP A 79 21.19 26.23 8.39
N ILE A 80 20.00 25.69 8.09
CA ILE A 80 19.31 24.73 8.94
C ILE A 80 20.10 23.42 9.02
N GLU A 81 20.61 22.92 7.89
CA GLU A 81 21.43 21.70 7.86
C GLU A 81 22.67 21.88 8.74
N ASP A 82 23.46 22.92 8.49
CA ASP A 82 24.76 23.11 9.12
C ASP A 82 24.66 23.42 10.63
N GLN A 83 23.65 24.19 11.06
CA GLN A 83 23.57 24.68 12.44
C GLN A 83 22.54 23.95 13.32
N ILE A 84 21.62 23.19 12.75
CA ILE A 84 20.58 22.48 13.50
C ILE A 84 20.60 21.00 13.19
N THR A 85 20.36 20.62 11.94
CA THR A 85 20.13 19.22 11.57
C THR A 85 21.37 18.38 11.80
N TYR A 86 22.52 18.78 11.24
CA TYR A 86 23.76 18.03 11.34
C TYR A 86 24.26 17.89 12.80
N PRO A 87 24.29 18.96 13.63
CA PRO A 87 24.64 18.82 15.05
C PRO A 87 23.68 17.90 15.83
N LEU A 88 22.38 17.93 15.53
CA LEU A 88 21.40 17.07 16.19
C LEU A 88 21.51 15.62 15.73
N THR A 89 21.59 15.34 14.44
CA THR A 89 21.69 13.97 13.91
C THR A 89 22.94 13.28 14.41
N THR A 90 24.09 13.96 14.39
CA THR A 90 25.36 13.43 14.93
C THR A 90 25.29 13.16 16.42
N ALA A 91 24.63 14.03 17.20
CA ALA A 91 24.42 13.80 18.62
C ALA A 91 23.45 12.64 18.91
N LEU A 92 22.43 12.46 18.08
CA LEU A 92 21.38 11.44 18.24
C LEU A 92 21.81 10.06 17.73
N LEU A 93 22.81 9.98 16.83
CA LEU A 93 23.32 8.73 16.27
C LEU A 93 23.86 7.76 17.35
N GLY A 94 24.39 8.30 18.45
CA GLY A 94 24.90 7.52 19.57
C GLY A 94 23.82 6.91 20.49
N LEU A 95 22.53 7.10 20.19
CA LEU A 95 21.44 6.53 20.99
C LEU A 95 21.37 5.00 20.84
N PRO A 96 21.14 4.27 21.95
CA PRO A 96 20.98 2.82 21.89
C PRO A 96 19.73 2.43 21.10
N GLN A 97 19.79 1.27 20.42
CA GLN A 97 18.68 0.70 19.62
C GLN A 97 18.27 1.52 18.40
N VAL A 98 18.97 2.59 18.03
CA VAL A 98 18.76 3.26 16.74
C VAL A 98 19.11 2.30 15.61
N LYS A 99 18.20 2.19 14.64
CA LYS A 99 18.39 1.46 13.38
C LYS A 99 18.96 2.42 12.34
N THR A 100 18.26 3.53 12.11
CA THR A 100 18.64 4.59 11.16
C THR A 100 18.09 5.94 11.63
N ILE A 101 18.71 7.03 11.17
CA ILE A 101 18.21 8.39 11.33
C ILE A 101 18.03 8.97 9.94
N ARG A 102 16.88 9.58 9.69
CA ARG A 102 16.59 10.34 8.47
C ARG A 102 16.33 11.79 8.88
N SER A 103 16.76 12.75 8.08
CA SER A 103 16.55 14.16 8.39
C SER A 103 16.17 14.95 7.16
N TYR A 104 15.42 16.02 7.39
CA TYR A 104 15.01 16.98 6.37
C TYR A 104 15.29 18.38 6.88
N SER A 105 16.06 19.12 6.07
CA SER A 105 16.35 20.53 6.29
C SER A 105 15.57 21.34 5.28
N MET A 106 14.59 22.09 5.77
CA MET A 106 13.69 22.90 4.96
C MET A 106 13.83 24.36 5.36
N PHE A 107 13.40 25.28 4.50
CA PHE A 107 13.43 26.70 4.84
C PHE A 107 12.66 26.95 6.15
N GLY A 108 13.38 27.42 7.18
CA GLY A 108 12.81 27.77 8.47
C GLY A 108 12.65 26.62 9.49
N PHE A 109 12.94 25.36 9.16
CA PHE A 109 12.82 24.25 10.13
C PHE A 109 13.60 22.98 9.75
N SER A 110 13.93 22.18 10.76
CA SER A 110 14.53 20.85 10.68
C SER A 110 13.56 19.78 11.20
N SER A 111 13.45 18.65 10.52
CA SER A 111 12.72 17.47 10.97
C SER A 111 13.61 16.24 10.95
N ILE A 112 13.83 15.62 12.11
CA ILE A 112 14.70 14.46 12.29
C ILE A 112 13.86 13.25 12.72
N TYR A 113 13.87 12.22 11.90
CA TYR A 113 13.16 10.96 12.11
C TYR A 113 14.15 9.89 12.59
N ILE A 114 14.00 9.48 13.84
CA ILE A 114 14.84 8.47 14.49
C ILE A 114 14.07 7.15 14.48
N ILE A 115 14.55 6.19 13.69
CA ILE A 115 13.93 4.87 13.54
C ILE A 115 14.66 3.90 14.47
N PHE A 116 13.93 3.29 15.39
CA PHE A 116 14.46 2.31 16.33
C PHE A 116 14.27 0.87 15.85
N LYS A 117 15.11 -0.03 16.35
CA LYS A 117 14.92 -1.48 16.20
C LYS A 117 13.59 -1.91 16.83
N GLU A 118 12.91 -2.88 16.22
CA GLU A 118 11.55 -3.31 16.61
C GLU A 118 11.38 -3.69 18.09
N GLY A 119 12.41 -4.24 18.72
CA GLY A 119 12.36 -4.64 20.13
C GLY A 119 12.44 -3.48 21.13
N ALA A 120 12.70 -2.25 20.67
CA ALA A 120 12.75 -1.08 21.53
C ALA A 120 11.32 -0.63 21.90
N GLU A 121 11.07 -0.41 23.19
CA GLU A 121 9.77 0.05 23.67
C GLU A 121 9.54 1.53 23.34
N PHE A 122 8.34 1.87 22.85
CA PHE A 122 8.01 3.18 22.28
C PHE A 122 8.29 4.35 23.24
N TYR A 123 7.77 4.33 24.47
CA TYR A 123 7.96 5.44 25.41
C TYR A 123 9.38 5.52 25.99
N TRP A 124 10.07 4.39 26.09
CA TRP A 124 11.48 4.34 26.46
C TRP A 124 12.33 5.06 25.42
N THR A 125 12.10 4.84 24.13
CA THR A 125 12.84 5.55 23.06
C THR A 125 12.65 7.06 23.14
N ARG A 126 11.41 7.52 23.37
CA ARG A 126 11.07 8.94 23.61
C ARG A 126 11.84 9.52 24.79
N SER A 127 11.88 8.78 25.90
CA SER A 127 12.60 9.18 27.10
C SER A 127 14.11 9.27 26.87
N ARG A 128 14.69 8.34 26.09
CA ARG A 128 16.11 8.36 25.72
C ARG A 128 16.46 9.57 24.85
N ILE A 129 15.59 9.94 23.91
CA ILE A 129 15.77 11.13 23.07
C ILE A 129 15.74 12.38 23.93
N LEU A 130 14.72 12.53 24.79
CA LEU A 130 14.62 13.69 25.68
C LEU A 130 15.80 13.81 26.63
N GLU A 131 16.31 12.69 27.17
CA GLU A 131 17.54 12.68 27.97
C GLU A 131 18.73 13.19 27.16
N LYS A 132 18.87 12.75 25.90
CA LYS A 132 19.96 13.16 25.04
C LYS A 132 19.85 14.63 24.65
N LEU A 133 18.68 15.10 24.23
CA LEU A 133 18.43 16.51 23.90
C LEU A 133 18.71 17.44 25.07
N ASN A 134 18.26 17.08 26.29
CA ASN A 134 18.52 17.86 27.49
C ASN A 134 19.99 17.82 27.96
N SER A 135 20.77 16.84 27.50
CA SER A 135 22.21 16.73 27.81
C SER A 135 23.11 17.53 26.87
N LEU A 136 22.57 18.08 25.78
CA LEU A 136 23.34 18.88 24.83
C LEU A 136 23.81 20.17 25.49
N SER A 137 24.98 20.66 25.06
CA SER A 137 25.46 21.94 25.55
C SER A 137 24.57 23.06 25.00
N PRO A 138 24.29 24.13 25.78
CA PRO A 138 23.47 25.24 25.29
C PRO A 138 24.02 25.89 24.01
N ASP A 139 25.33 25.79 23.77
CA ASP A 139 26.01 26.34 22.59
C ASP A 139 25.94 25.42 21.35
N THR A 140 25.32 24.24 21.45
CA THR A 140 25.17 23.31 20.31
C THR A 140 24.19 23.83 19.27
N LEU A 141 23.20 24.62 19.67
CA LEU A 141 22.19 25.20 18.78
C LEU A 141 22.21 26.73 18.82
N PRO A 142 21.75 27.41 17.76
CA PRO A 142 21.61 28.86 17.77
C PRO A 142 20.72 29.38 18.91
N GLN A 143 20.99 30.61 19.37
CA GLN A 143 20.21 31.21 20.47
C GLN A 143 18.72 31.29 20.13
N GLY A 144 17.88 30.76 21.04
CA GLY A 144 16.43 30.77 20.89
C GLY A 144 15.86 29.59 20.10
N VAL A 145 16.70 28.72 19.54
CA VAL A 145 16.27 27.48 18.87
C VAL A 145 16.13 26.37 19.90
N ILE A 146 14.94 25.77 19.98
CA ILE A 146 14.65 24.69 20.94
C ILE A 146 14.09 23.49 20.17
N PRO A 147 14.78 22.32 20.20
CA PRO A 147 14.28 21.12 19.56
C PRO A 147 13.11 20.55 20.37
N GLN A 148 12.05 20.14 19.68
CA GLN A 148 10.82 19.60 20.27
C GLN A 148 10.63 18.15 19.82
N LEU A 149 10.11 17.31 20.72
CA LEU A 149 9.72 15.96 20.36
C LEU A 149 8.33 15.98 19.73
N GLY A 150 8.15 15.30 18.61
CA GLY A 150 6.86 15.11 17.95
C GLY A 150 5.87 14.33 18.82
N PRO A 151 4.59 14.24 18.40
CA PRO A 151 3.54 13.58 19.16
C PRO A 151 3.82 12.09 19.41
N ASP A 152 3.09 11.50 20.34
CA ASP A 152 3.19 10.10 20.75
C ASP A 152 2.35 9.17 19.86
N ALA A 153 2.50 9.31 18.55
CA ALA A 153 1.74 8.56 17.54
C ALA A 153 2.62 8.09 16.37
N THR A 154 2.12 7.11 15.62
CA THR A 154 2.71 6.67 14.34
C THR A 154 2.01 7.36 13.17
N ALA A 155 2.55 7.23 11.95
CA ALA A 155 1.93 7.78 10.75
C ALA A 155 0.49 7.23 10.51
N LEU A 156 0.23 5.97 10.93
CA LEU A 156 -1.09 5.36 10.86
C LEU A 156 -2.07 5.89 11.92
N GLY A 157 -1.63 6.73 12.86
CA GLY A 157 -2.48 7.30 13.91
C GLY A 157 -3.49 8.33 13.41
N GLN A 158 -3.40 8.79 12.16
CA GLN A 158 -4.33 9.75 11.58
C GLN A 158 -5.67 9.08 11.25
N VAL A 159 -6.67 9.22 12.12
CA VAL A 159 -7.89 8.39 12.05
C VAL A 159 -9.15 9.15 11.66
N PHE A 160 -9.10 10.49 11.73
CA PHE A 160 -10.26 11.34 11.48
C PHE A 160 -9.79 12.70 10.93
N TRP A 161 -10.21 13.02 9.71
CA TRP A 161 -9.97 14.32 9.08
C TRP A 161 -11.29 15.03 8.78
N TYR A 162 -11.29 16.34 8.98
CA TYR A 162 -12.48 17.16 8.84
C TYR A 162 -12.16 18.56 8.29
N THR A 163 -13.18 19.18 7.69
CA THR A 163 -13.23 20.60 7.32
C THR A 163 -14.18 21.37 8.25
N LEU A 164 -13.97 22.68 8.36
CA LEU A 164 -14.90 23.62 8.99
C LEU A 164 -15.68 24.33 7.91
N GLU A 165 -17.00 24.12 7.88
CA GLU A 165 -17.87 24.63 6.82
C GLU A 165 -19.05 25.40 7.40
N GLY A 166 -19.38 26.54 6.81
CA GLY A 166 -20.62 27.25 7.15
C GLY A 166 -21.80 26.57 6.49
N LEU A 167 -22.71 25.99 7.27
CA LEU A 167 -23.93 25.33 6.77
C LEU A 167 -25.18 26.12 7.15
N ASP A 168 -26.20 26.11 6.29
CA ASP A 168 -27.53 26.62 6.64
C ASP A 168 -28.31 25.65 7.55
N THR A 169 -29.55 26.02 7.90
CA THR A 169 -30.44 25.16 8.71
C THR A 169 -30.90 23.89 8.00
N GLU A 170 -30.72 23.81 6.68
CA GLU A 170 -31.07 22.67 5.83
C GLU A 170 -29.86 21.75 5.59
N GLY A 171 -28.67 22.15 6.02
CA GLY A 171 -27.42 21.41 5.89
C GLY A 171 -26.63 21.70 4.62
N ASN A 172 -27.01 22.72 3.84
CA ASN A 172 -26.30 23.07 2.61
C ASN A 172 -25.10 23.98 2.90
N PRO A 173 -23.98 23.81 2.18
CA PRO A 173 -22.86 24.74 2.24
C PRO A 173 -23.27 26.17 1.91
N THR A 174 -22.79 27.11 2.72
CA THR A 174 -23.03 28.55 2.58
C THR A 174 -21.71 29.30 2.55
N GLY A 175 -21.61 30.32 1.70
CA GLY A 175 -20.48 31.24 1.69
C GLY A 175 -20.55 32.29 2.82
N GLY A 176 -19.60 33.23 2.82
CA GLY A 176 -19.59 34.36 3.76
C GLY A 176 -18.79 34.16 5.05
N TRP A 177 -17.94 33.15 5.08
CA TRP A 177 -16.90 32.96 6.09
C TRP A 177 -15.54 33.16 5.47
N ASP A 178 -14.72 34.01 6.08
CA ASP A 178 -13.35 34.20 5.63
C ASP A 178 -12.44 33.10 6.21
N LEU A 179 -11.40 32.74 5.46
CA LEU A 179 -10.49 31.65 5.83
C LEU A 179 -9.76 31.89 7.15
N ASP A 180 -9.50 33.15 7.53
CA ASP A 180 -8.88 33.51 8.81
C ASP A 180 -9.85 33.34 9.99
N GLU A 181 -11.14 33.54 9.77
CA GLU A 181 -12.18 33.31 10.78
C GLU A 181 -12.34 31.82 11.08
N LEU A 182 -12.40 31.00 10.03
CA LEU A 182 -12.45 29.55 10.14
C LEU A 182 -11.16 29.01 10.79
N ARG A 183 -10.00 29.54 10.39
CA ARG A 183 -8.70 29.18 10.99
C ARG A 183 -8.63 29.56 12.46
N SER A 184 -9.13 30.73 12.83
CA SER A 184 -9.20 31.15 14.23
C SER A 184 -10.13 30.25 15.05
N ALA A 185 -11.27 29.84 14.49
CA ALA A 185 -12.18 28.90 15.15
C ALA A 185 -11.54 27.51 15.33
N GLN A 186 -10.81 27.03 14.31
CA GLN A 186 -10.06 25.79 14.38
C GLN A 186 -8.98 25.84 15.48
N ASP A 187 -8.11 26.84 15.48
CA ASP A 187 -6.93 26.90 16.35
C ASP A 187 -7.25 27.19 17.82
N TRP A 188 -8.31 27.96 18.09
CA TRP A 188 -8.63 28.48 19.43
C TRP A 188 -9.86 27.85 20.08
N TYR A 189 -10.70 27.13 19.33
CA TYR A 189 -11.88 26.47 19.87
C TYR A 189 -11.87 24.97 19.60
N VAL A 190 -11.87 24.56 18.33
CA VAL A 190 -12.02 23.15 17.95
C VAL A 190 -10.82 22.32 18.38
N ARG A 191 -9.59 22.76 18.07
CA ARG A 191 -8.36 22.05 18.41
C ARG A 191 -8.27 21.71 19.90
N TYR A 192 -8.46 22.69 20.79
CA TYR A 192 -8.39 22.47 22.23
C TYR A 192 -9.50 21.54 22.74
N ALA A 193 -10.70 21.63 22.19
CA ALA A 193 -11.80 20.76 22.57
C ALA A 193 -11.53 19.30 22.20
N LEU A 194 -11.03 19.06 20.99
CA LEU A 194 -10.75 17.71 20.49
C LEU A 194 -9.46 17.12 21.08
N GLN A 195 -8.43 17.94 21.31
CA GLN A 195 -7.19 17.50 21.97
C GLN A 195 -7.42 17.12 23.44
N GLY A 196 -8.48 17.64 24.07
CA GLY A 196 -8.90 17.22 25.41
C GLY A 196 -9.57 15.85 25.49
N VAL A 197 -9.81 15.17 24.34
CA VAL A 197 -10.42 13.84 24.29
C VAL A 197 -9.40 12.77 24.68
N ASP A 198 -9.79 11.84 25.54
CA ASP A 198 -8.91 10.74 25.95
C ASP A 198 -8.51 9.85 24.76
N GLY A 199 -7.23 9.48 24.71
CA GLY A 199 -6.61 8.73 23.63
C GLY A 199 -6.23 9.54 22.37
N VAL A 200 -6.55 10.82 22.30
CA VAL A 200 -6.01 11.73 21.27
C VAL A 200 -4.59 12.15 21.66
N ALA A 201 -3.65 12.03 20.72
CA ALA A 201 -2.28 12.51 20.85
C ALA A 201 -2.19 13.99 20.48
N GLU A 202 -2.77 14.34 19.34
CA GLU A 202 -2.70 15.68 18.76
C GLU A 202 -3.90 15.95 17.86
N VAL A 203 -4.27 17.22 17.78
CA VAL A 203 -5.20 17.73 16.78
C VAL A 203 -4.48 18.83 16.03
N ALA A 204 -4.16 18.56 14.77
CA ALA A 204 -3.31 19.43 13.99
C ALA A 204 -4.13 20.17 12.93
N SER A 205 -3.94 21.48 12.85
CA SER A 205 -4.69 22.36 11.96
C SER A 205 -4.10 22.38 10.56
N ILE A 206 -4.96 22.54 9.56
CA ILE A 206 -4.54 22.68 8.17
C ILE A 206 -5.42 23.66 7.41
N GLY A 207 -4.83 24.35 6.45
CA GLY A 207 -5.53 25.29 5.61
C GLY A 207 -5.79 26.62 6.30
N GLY A 208 -6.47 27.51 5.57
CA GLY A 208 -6.81 28.85 6.01
C GLY A 208 -5.64 29.80 6.20
N TYR A 209 -5.95 31.02 6.68
CA TYR A 209 -4.95 32.05 6.93
C TYR A 209 -4.81 32.30 8.43
N ILE A 210 -3.59 32.28 8.94
CA ILE A 210 -3.33 32.76 10.31
C ILE A 210 -3.36 34.28 10.26
N LYS A 211 -4.23 34.88 11.06
CA LYS A 211 -4.38 36.32 11.14
C LYS A 211 -3.14 36.97 11.76
N GLU A 212 -2.47 37.84 11.02
CA GLU A 212 -1.24 38.52 11.42
C GLU A 212 -1.43 40.04 11.44
N TYR A 213 -0.77 40.71 12.38
CA TYR A 213 -0.63 42.17 12.39
C TYR A 213 0.56 42.54 11.51
N GLN A 214 0.30 43.09 10.33
CA GLN A 214 1.36 43.44 9.38
C GLN A 214 1.69 44.94 9.47
N ILE A 215 2.99 45.23 9.49
CA ILE A 215 3.55 46.58 9.60
C ILE A 215 4.43 46.78 8.37
N ASP A 216 3.85 47.31 7.30
CA ASP A 216 4.51 47.52 6.02
C ASP A 216 5.19 48.88 6.03
N VAL A 217 6.48 48.86 6.34
CA VAL A 217 7.28 50.08 6.52
C VAL A 217 7.68 50.67 5.17
N ASP A 218 7.42 51.96 4.98
CA ASP A 218 7.79 52.71 3.79
C ASP A 218 9.27 53.14 3.85
N PRO A 219 10.15 52.62 2.96
CA PRO A 219 11.56 52.99 2.92
C PRO A 219 11.82 54.47 2.65
N ASP A 220 10.94 55.15 1.91
CA ASP A 220 11.04 56.59 1.63
C ASP A 220 10.68 57.42 2.86
N ALA A 221 9.66 57.00 3.60
CA ALA A 221 9.32 57.62 4.88
C ALA A 221 10.46 57.46 5.89
N LEU A 222 11.04 56.26 6.02
CA LEU A 222 12.21 56.02 6.88
C LEU A 222 13.38 56.94 6.55
N ARG A 223 13.69 57.12 5.24
CA ARG A 223 14.75 58.02 4.78
C ARG A 223 14.42 59.49 5.09
N THR A 224 13.19 59.91 4.84
CA THR A 224 12.71 61.28 5.10
C THR A 224 12.79 61.63 6.58
N TYR A 225 12.34 60.72 7.44
CA TYR A 225 12.42 60.87 8.87
C TYR A 225 13.78 60.46 9.43
N ASN A 226 14.75 60.00 8.63
CA ASN A 226 16.05 59.51 9.10
C ASN A 226 15.91 58.55 10.30
N ILE A 227 15.06 57.55 10.17
CA ILE A 227 14.82 56.49 11.15
C ILE A 227 15.35 55.18 10.56
N PRO A 228 16.31 54.51 11.21
CA PRO A 228 16.75 53.20 10.75
C PRO A 228 15.73 52.11 11.11
N LEU A 229 15.61 51.08 10.28
CA LEU A 229 14.61 50.02 10.47
C LEU A 229 14.69 49.32 11.84
N HIS A 230 15.88 49.17 12.42
CA HIS A 230 16.03 48.55 13.74
C HIS A 230 15.38 49.37 14.88
N GLU A 231 15.25 50.68 14.75
CA GLU A 231 14.51 51.50 15.72
C GLU A 231 13.02 51.18 15.69
N VAL A 232 12.46 50.93 14.50
CA VAL A 232 11.07 50.49 14.33
C VAL A 232 10.83 49.15 15.03
N PHE A 233 11.71 48.17 14.79
CA PHE A 233 11.64 46.86 15.46
C PHE A 233 11.71 47.00 16.99
N ASN A 234 12.64 47.81 17.51
CA ASN A 234 12.79 48.02 18.94
C ASN A 234 11.57 48.71 19.55
N ALA A 235 10.99 49.69 18.85
CA ALA A 235 9.78 50.38 19.28
C ALA A 235 8.62 49.39 19.43
N VAL A 236 8.29 48.64 18.37
CA VAL A 236 7.22 47.62 18.39
C VAL A 236 7.45 46.60 19.51
N ARG A 237 8.68 46.06 19.63
CA ARG A 237 9.02 45.07 20.66
C ARG A 237 8.83 45.63 22.07
N SER A 238 9.15 46.90 22.30
CA SER A 238 9.01 47.55 23.61
C SER A 238 7.57 47.96 23.94
N SER A 239 6.69 48.05 22.94
CA SER A 239 5.31 48.54 23.08
C SER A 239 4.26 47.44 23.34
N ASN A 240 4.65 46.17 23.43
CA ASN A 240 3.74 45.06 23.68
C ASN A 240 4.04 44.31 25.00
N LEU A 241 4.19 45.06 26.11
CA LEU A 241 4.51 44.50 27.42
C LEU A 241 3.61 45.08 28.53
N ASP A 242 2.97 44.19 29.28
CA ASP A 242 2.39 44.52 30.58
C ASP A 242 3.47 44.47 31.67
N VAL A 243 3.42 45.43 32.60
CA VAL A 243 4.37 45.51 33.72
C VAL A 243 3.66 45.41 35.07
N GLY A 244 4.16 44.55 35.96
CA GLY A 244 3.68 44.46 37.34
C GLY A 244 4.49 45.37 38.27
N ALA A 245 3.84 46.29 38.99
CA ALA A 245 4.49 47.25 39.87
C ALA A 245 4.24 46.94 41.36
N ARG A 246 4.30 45.65 41.72
CA ARG A 246 4.04 45.11 43.07
C ARG A 246 2.68 45.55 43.61
N THR A 247 2.56 45.71 44.92
CA THR A 247 1.33 46.04 45.61
C THR A 247 1.49 47.29 46.47
N ILE A 248 0.39 47.99 46.70
CA ILE A 248 0.27 49.08 47.66
C ILE A 248 -0.83 48.75 48.66
N GLU A 249 -0.54 48.93 49.94
CA GLU A 249 -1.52 48.72 50.99
C GLU A 249 -2.26 50.04 51.30
N ILE A 250 -3.59 50.02 51.19
CA ILE A 250 -4.46 51.15 51.55
C ILE A 250 -5.60 50.60 52.41
N ASN A 251 -5.77 51.11 53.63
CA ASN A 251 -6.80 50.69 54.58
C ASN A 251 -6.78 49.17 54.92
N ALA A 252 -5.59 48.58 55.12
CA ALA A 252 -5.41 47.15 55.36
C ALA A 252 -5.90 46.24 54.21
N ALA A 253 -6.07 46.80 53.00
CA ALA A 253 -6.30 46.06 51.77
C ALA A 253 -5.11 46.23 50.83
N GLU A 254 -4.67 45.12 50.26
CA GLU A 254 -3.57 45.06 49.30
C GLU A 254 -4.10 45.30 47.88
N TYR A 255 -3.59 46.33 47.20
CA TYR A 255 -3.93 46.64 45.82
C TYR A 255 -2.76 46.29 44.91
N VAL A 256 -2.99 45.41 43.94
CA VAL A 256 -2.00 45.06 42.93
C VAL A 256 -1.92 46.15 41.87
N ILE A 257 -0.73 46.69 41.63
CA ILE A 257 -0.50 47.71 40.60
C ILE A 257 -0.05 47.01 39.31
N ARG A 258 -0.80 47.23 38.23
CA ARG A 258 -0.51 46.71 36.89
C ARG A 258 -0.48 47.85 35.88
N GLY A 259 0.61 47.95 35.13
CA GLY A 259 0.67 48.73 33.90
C GLY A 259 0.17 47.90 32.73
N LEU A 260 -0.80 48.43 32.00
CA LEU A 260 -1.37 47.80 30.80
C LEU A 260 -0.63 48.34 29.57
N GLY A 261 -0.05 47.45 28.79
CA GLY A 261 0.73 47.74 27.58
C GLY A 261 0.57 46.72 26.47
N PHE A 262 -0.30 45.70 26.60
CA PHE A 262 -0.62 44.82 25.47
C PHE A 262 -1.37 45.53 24.34
N ILE A 263 -0.95 45.25 23.12
CA ILE A 263 -1.62 45.67 21.88
C ILE A 263 -2.91 44.87 21.72
N LYS A 264 -4.04 45.55 21.52
CA LYS A 264 -5.36 44.92 21.34
C LYS A 264 -6.02 45.26 20.00
N SER A 265 -5.53 46.30 19.35
CA SER A 265 -6.09 46.81 18.11
C SER A 265 -5.00 47.36 17.18
N LEU A 266 -5.33 47.49 15.89
CA LEU A 266 -4.44 48.13 14.91
C LEU A 266 -4.12 49.59 15.29
N ASP A 267 -5.04 50.28 15.97
CA ASP A 267 -4.87 51.65 16.40
C ASP A 267 -3.80 51.79 17.50
N ASP A 268 -3.67 50.80 18.39
CA ASP A 268 -2.61 50.76 19.40
C ASP A 268 -1.22 50.67 18.75
N LEU A 269 -1.10 49.89 17.66
CA LEU A 269 0.11 49.83 16.85
C LEU A 269 0.37 51.17 16.14
N ARG A 270 -0.63 51.75 15.47
CA ARG A 270 -0.47 53.03 14.74
C ARG A 270 0.07 54.16 15.61
N LYS A 271 -0.35 54.20 16.89
CA LYS A 271 0.07 55.19 17.89
C LYS A 271 1.38 54.88 18.59
N THR A 272 2.01 53.75 18.28
CA THR A 272 3.32 53.38 18.85
C THR A 272 4.36 54.42 18.46
N VAL A 273 4.98 55.04 19.46
CA VAL A 273 6.01 56.07 19.28
C VAL A 273 7.35 55.39 19.05
N ILE A 274 8.02 55.76 17.96
CA ILE A 274 9.35 55.25 17.62
C ILE A 274 10.41 56.15 18.23
N THR A 275 10.31 57.44 17.95
CA THR A 275 11.24 58.46 18.41
C THR A 275 10.53 59.81 18.54
N GLN A 276 11.21 60.80 19.11
CA GLN A 276 10.68 62.16 19.30
C GLN A 276 11.69 63.19 18.80
N ARG A 277 11.22 64.20 18.05
CA ARG A 277 12.04 65.33 17.58
C ARG A 277 11.33 66.64 17.89
N ASP A 278 12.03 67.59 18.51
CA ASP A 278 11.48 68.90 18.89
C ASP A 278 10.14 68.80 19.65
N ASN A 279 10.05 67.81 20.55
CA ASN A 279 8.85 67.40 21.28
C ASN A 279 7.68 66.83 20.44
N LEU A 280 7.84 66.65 19.13
CA LEU A 280 6.87 65.98 18.26
C LEU A 280 7.18 64.47 18.17
N PRO A 281 6.24 63.59 18.56
CA PRO A 281 6.43 62.15 18.43
C PRO A 281 6.28 61.71 16.97
N ILE A 282 7.21 60.87 16.52
CA ILE A 282 7.11 60.15 15.24
C ILE A 282 6.58 58.76 15.56
N THR A 283 5.39 58.45 15.05
CA THR A 283 4.67 57.19 15.30
C THR A 283 4.75 56.24 14.11
N LEU A 284 4.38 54.97 14.31
CA LEU A 284 4.35 53.98 13.22
C LEU A 284 3.44 54.40 12.06
N GLU A 285 2.28 55.00 12.33
CA GLU A 285 1.37 55.48 11.28
C GLU A 285 2.01 56.49 10.30
N GLN A 286 3.05 57.22 10.73
CA GLN A 286 3.73 58.20 9.88
C GLN A 286 4.74 57.55 8.92
N ILE A 287 5.13 56.30 9.14
CA ILE A 287 6.20 55.62 8.41
C ILE A 287 5.83 54.23 7.88
N ALA A 288 4.66 53.71 8.23
CA ALA A 288 4.23 52.36 7.89
C ALA A 288 2.71 52.28 7.73
N THR A 289 2.26 51.42 6.81
CA THR A 289 0.87 50.98 6.72
C THR A 289 0.67 49.83 7.69
N ILE A 290 -0.41 49.87 8.47
CA ILE A 290 -0.70 48.85 9.49
C ILE A 290 -2.08 48.28 9.28
N GLU A 291 -2.13 47.01 8.94
CA GLU A 291 -3.35 46.27 8.63
C GLU A 291 -3.32 44.83 9.13
N PHE A 292 -4.46 44.16 9.03
CA PHE A 292 -4.52 42.72 9.21
C PHE A 292 -4.20 42.07 7.88
N GLY A 293 -3.24 41.15 7.88
CA GLY A 293 -2.92 40.34 6.72
C GLY A 293 -2.76 38.87 7.08
N PRO A 294 -2.67 37.99 6.07
CA PRO A 294 -2.39 36.59 6.29
C PRO A 294 -0.91 36.38 6.59
N ALA A 295 -0.59 35.57 7.61
CA ALA A 295 0.77 35.09 7.80
C ALA A 295 1.20 34.22 6.61
N ALA A 296 2.51 34.17 6.35
CA ALA A 296 3.06 33.29 5.34
C ALA A 296 2.69 31.82 5.63
N ARG A 297 1.90 31.21 4.73
CA ARG A 297 1.45 29.81 4.87
C ARG A 297 2.46 28.84 4.27
N ARG A 298 2.56 27.64 4.84
CA ARG A 298 3.38 26.51 4.35
C ARG A 298 2.56 25.29 3.97
N GLY A 299 1.25 25.37 4.16
CA GLY A 299 0.29 24.33 3.80
C GLY A 299 -1.06 24.96 3.53
N ALA A 300 -1.84 24.30 2.70
CA ALA A 300 -3.19 24.72 2.40
C ALA A 300 -4.07 23.51 2.07
N LEU A 301 -5.37 23.68 2.25
CA LEU A 301 -6.37 22.66 2.04
C LEU A 301 -7.35 23.17 0.99
N ASP A 302 -7.71 22.30 0.05
CA ASP A 302 -8.73 22.54 -0.95
C ASP A 302 -9.78 21.42 -0.87
N LYS A 303 -11.04 21.75 -1.13
CA LYS A 303 -12.14 20.80 -1.21
C LYS A 303 -12.95 21.12 -2.45
N ALA A 304 -12.88 20.23 -3.44
CA ALA A 304 -13.59 20.35 -4.72
C ALA A 304 -13.38 21.70 -5.45
N GLY A 305 -12.16 22.25 -5.41
CA GLY A 305 -11.78 23.51 -6.05
C GLY A 305 -11.93 24.76 -5.16
N ALA A 306 -12.40 24.60 -3.92
CA ALA A 306 -12.56 25.69 -2.96
C ALA A 306 -11.62 25.53 -1.77
N GLU A 307 -10.88 26.60 -1.43
CA GLU A 307 -10.00 26.58 -0.27
C GLU A 307 -10.79 26.37 1.02
N ALA A 308 -10.26 25.49 1.86
CA ALA A 308 -10.88 25.06 3.08
C ALA A 308 -9.95 25.22 4.29
N VAL A 309 -10.54 25.09 5.47
CA VAL A 309 -9.82 24.99 6.74
C VAL A 309 -10.27 23.71 7.42
N GLY A 310 -9.35 22.98 8.01
CA GLY A 310 -9.66 21.72 8.64
C GLY A 310 -8.69 21.33 9.73
N GLY A 311 -8.83 20.09 10.17
CA GLY A 311 -7.90 19.48 11.09
C GLY A 311 -7.87 17.97 10.96
N VAL A 312 -6.76 17.40 11.44
CA VAL A 312 -6.58 15.96 11.58
C VAL A 312 -6.48 15.60 13.05
N VAL A 313 -7.22 14.56 13.44
CA VAL A 313 -7.14 13.97 14.78
C VAL A 313 -6.23 12.75 14.71
N VAL A 314 -5.19 12.77 15.54
CA VAL A 314 -4.20 11.70 15.62
C VAL A 314 -4.40 10.93 16.93
N THR A 315 -4.56 9.61 16.84
CA THR A 315 -4.63 8.72 17.99
C THR A 315 -3.25 8.49 18.59
N ARG A 316 -3.21 8.35 19.92
CA ARG A 316 -2.01 7.94 20.64
C ARG A 316 -1.63 6.50 20.30
N TYR A 317 -0.32 6.23 20.27
CA TYR A 317 0.22 4.90 20.06
C TYR A 317 -0.34 3.89 21.06
N GLY A 318 -0.89 2.79 20.55
CA GLY A 318 -1.46 1.68 21.33
C GLY A 318 -2.89 1.87 21.82
N GLU A 319 -3.53 3.02 21.57
CA GLU A 319 -4.95 3.23 21.84
C GLU A 319 -5.84 2.49 20.82
N ASN A 320 -7.10 2.26 21.19
CA ASN A 320 -8.11 1.69 20.28
C ASN A 320 -8.68 2.78 19.36
N PRO A 321 -8.38 2.80 18.05
CA PRO A 321 -8.82 3.87 17.16
C PRO A 321 -10.34 4.04 17.12
N LEU A 322 -11.09 2.94 17.05
CA LEU A 322 -12.56 2.99 17.01
C LEU A 322 -13.15 3.71 18.23
N ALA A 323 -12.63 3.39 19.42
CA ALA A 323 -13.10 4.01 20.67
C ALA A 323 -12.72 5.50 20.76
N VAL A 324 -11.54 5.89 20.26
CA VAL A 324 -11.12 7.29 20.20
C VAL A 324 -12.01 8.07 19.23
N ILE A 325 -12.27 7.55 18.03
CA ILE A 325 -13.13 8.22 17.03
C ILE A 325 -14.56 8.39 17.57
N GLN A 326 -15.12 7.39 18.26
CA GLN A 326 -16.43 7.51 18.91
C GLN A 326 -16.46 8.66 19.94
N ARG A 327 -15.45 8.74 20.83
CA ARG A 327 -15.33 9.85 21.79
C ARG A 327 -15.12 11.21 21.12
N VAL A 328 -14.40 11.26 19.99
CA VAL A 328 -14.23 12.47 19.18
C VAL A 328 -15.56 12.90 18.58
N LYS A 329 -16.35 11.99 18.01
CA LYS A 329 -17.70 12.29 17.49
C LYS A 329 -18.66 12.77 18.58
N GLU A 330 -18.62 12.16 19.76
CA GLU A 330 -19.36 12.63 20.94
C GLU A 330 -18.94 14.05 21.34
N LYS A 331 -17.62 14.32 21.34
CA LYS A 331 -17.09 15.64 21.67
C LYS A 331 -17.45 16.69 20.63
N ILE A 332 -17.45 16.34 19.34
CA ILE A 332 -17.92 17.21 18.25
C ILE A 332 -19.38 17.58 18.51
N ALA A 333 -20.26 16.62 18.78
CA ALA A 333 -21.66 16.87 19.09
C ALA A 333 -21.85 17.80 20.31
N GLU A 334 -20.99 17.69 21.33
CA GLU A 334 -20.99 18.56 22.51
C GLU A 334 -20.61 20.02 22.17
N ILE A 335 -19.60 20.24 21.31
CA ILE A 335 -19.07 21.58 21.03
C ILE A 335 -19.73 22.29 19.86
N SER A 336 -20.39 21.56 18.95
CA SER A 336 -21.06 22.10 17.75
C SER A 336 -22.01 23.27 18.04
N PRO A 337 -22.81 23.28 19.12
CA PRO A 337 -23.68 24.43 19.45
C PRO A 337 -22.92 25.72 19.78
N GLY A 338 -21.66 25.63 20.19
CA GLY A 338 -20.81 26.78 20.51
C GLY A 338 -20.00 27.31 19.32
N LEU A 339 -20.10 26.67 18.15
CA LEU A 339 -19.42 27.14 16.94
C LEU A 339 -20.01 28.47 16.45
N PRO A 340 -19.19 29.31 15.78
CA PRO A 340 -19.64 30.62 15.28
C PRO A 340 -20.87 30.53 14.38
N ARG A 341 -21.77 31.52 14.50
CA ARG A 341 -22.95 31.68 13.66
C ARG A 341 -23.05 33.10 13.11
N LYS A 342 -23.48 33.26 11.86
CA LYS A 342 -23.68 34.55 11.18
C LYS A 342 -25.00 34.55 10.41
N THR A 343 -25.58 35.74 10.25
CA THR A 343 -26.69 35.96 9.32
C THR A 343 -26.11 36.64 8.09
N LEU A 344 -26.20 35.95 6.95
CA LEU A 344 -25.71 36.43 5.67
C LEU A 344 -26.60 37.56 5.11
N ALA A 345 -26.10 38.31 4.13
CA ALA A 345 -26.81 39.45 3.54
C ALA A 345 -28.17 39.07 2.90
N ASN A 346 -28.34 37.81 2.52
CA ASN A 346 -29.59 37.24 1.98
C ASN A 346 -30.60 36.80 3.08
N GLY A 347 -30.26 36.97 4.36
CA GLY A 347 -31.10 36.56 5.49
C GLY A 347 -30.91 35.11 5.94
N THR A 348 -30.11 34.31 5.23
CA THR A 348 -29.80 32.93 5.62
C THR A 348 -28.92 32.92 6.87
N VAL A 349 -29.26 32.07 7.85
CA VAL A 349 -28.42 31.83 9.03
C VAL A 349 -27.43 30.74 8.68
N SER A 350 -26.14 31.07 8.71
CA SER A 350 -25.03 30.15 8.50
C SER A 350 -24.35 29.85 9.83
N GLN A 351 -24.18 28.57 10.14
CA GLN A 351 -23.47 28.09 11.32
C GLN A 351 -22.29 27.24 10.90
N VAL A 352 -21.11 27.51 11.47
CA VAL A 352 -19.93 26.67 11.24
C VAL A 352 -20.18 25.29 11.83
N GLN A 353 -19.90 24.24 11.07
CA GLN A 353 -19.99 22.85 11.48
C GLN A 353 -18.70 22.11 11.11
N ILE A 354 -18.43 21.02 11.83
CA ILE A 354 -17.30 20.12 11.59
C ILE A 354 -17.78 19.01 10.65
N VAL A 355 -17.26 18.98 9.43
CA VAL A 355 -17.67 18.03 8.38
C VAL A 355 -16.51 17.06 8.12
N PRO A 356 -16.64 15.76 8.45
CA PRO A 356 -15.60 14.79 8.15
C PRO A 356 -15.50 14.53 6.65
N PHE A 357 -14.27 14.36 6.15
CA PHE A 357 -14.02 13.85 4.80
C PHE A 357 -13.16 12.57 4.79
N TYR A 358 -12.55 12.23 5.92
CA TYR A 358 -11.96 10.91 6.15
C TYR A 358 -12.32 10.44 7.55
N ASP A 359 -12.98 9.28 7.64
CA ASP A 359 -13.39 8.67 8.89
C ASP A 359 -13.13 7.16 8.84
N ARG A 360 -12.11 6.72 9.58
CA ARG A 360 -11.71 5.30 9.61
C ARG A 360 -12.78 4.38 10.22
N THR A 361 -13.81 4.93 10.89
CA THR A 361 -14.92 4.13 11.44
C THR A 361 -15.57 3.26 10.37
N GLY A 362 -15.78 3.79 9.15
CA GLY A 362 -16.42 3.06 8.05
C GLY A 362 -15.67 1.78 7.71
N LEU A 363 -14.38 1.91 7.38
CA LEU A 363 -13.50 0.78 7.08
C LEU A 363 -13.42 -0.25 8.23
N ILE A 364 -13.36 0.21 9.48
CA ILE A 364 -13.35 -0.68 10.65
C ILE A 364 -14.66 -1.48 10.74
N GLN A 365 -15.80 -0.82 10.53
CA GLN A 365 -17.12 -1.46 10.57
C GLN A 365 -17.32 -2.43 9.41
N GLU A 366 -16.88 -2.09 8.20
CA GLU A 366 -16.90 -2.99 7.04
C GLU A 366 -16.01 -4.22 7.26
N THR A 367 -14.83 -4.03 7.87
CA THR A 367 -13.93 -5.14 8.24
C THR A 367 -14.58 -6.08 9.25
N LEU A 368 -15.20 -5.52 10.29
CA LEU A 368 -15.95 -6.30 11.28
C LEU A 368 -17.17 -7.00 10.66
N GLY A 369 -17.89 -6.31 9.78
CA GLY A 369 -19.06 -6.83 9.06
C GLY A 369 -18.69 -7.98 8.13
N THR A 370 -17.59 -7.86 7.39
CA THR A 370 -17.04 -8.93 6.54
C THR A 370 -16.74 -10.19 7.35
N LEU A 371 -16.17 -10.03 8.55
CA LEU A 371 -15.96 -11.16 9.45
C LEU A 371 -17.28 -11.74 9.94
N GLU A 372 -18.20 -10.90 10.43
CA GLU A 372 -19.49 -11.35 10.95
C GLU A 372 -20.25 -12.15 9.89
N GLU A 373 -20.24 -11.66 8.64
CA GLU A 373 -20.78 -12.34 7.49
C GLU A 373 -20.05 -13.66 7.24
N ALA A 374 -18.72 -13.67 7.11
CA ALA A 374 -17.95 -14.88 6.85
C ALA A 374 -18.21 -15.98 7.91
N VAL A 375 -18.18 -15.63 9.20
CA VAL A 375 -18.48 -16.55 10.30
C VAL A 375 -19.91 -17.08 10.20
N THR A 376 -20.88 -16.21 9.88
CA THR A 376 -22.28 -16.61 9.72
C THR A 376 -22.46 -17.56 8.53
N LEU A 377 -21.87 -17.23 7.38
CA LEU A 377 -21.92 -18.05 6.17
C LEU A 377 -21.29 -19.42 6.40
N GLU A 378 -20.11 -19.48 7.02
CA GLU A 378 -19.42 -20.74 7.34
C GLU A 378 -20.26 -21.62 8.27
N ILE A 379 -20.90 -21.04 9.29
CA ILE A 379 -21.79 -21.78 10.20
C ILE A 379 -22.99 -22.35 9.44
N LEU A 380 -23.61 -21.57 8.56
CA LEU A 380 -24.78 -21.98 7.78
C LEU A 380 -24.42 -23.07 6.76
N VAL A 381 -23.35 -22.88 5.97
CA VAL A 381 -22.86 -23.86 5.00
C VAL A 381 -22.50 -25.17 5.68
N THR A 382 -21.79 -25.10 6.79
CA THR A 382 -21.43 -26.28 7.60
C THR A 382 -22.66 -27.00 8.13
N LEU A 383 -23.65 -26.27 8.64
CA LEU A 383 -24.91 -26.85 9.12
C LEU A 383 -25.64 -27.60 8.01
N ILE A 384 -25.70 -27.05 6.80
CA ILE A 384 -26.31 -27.68 5.62
C ILE A 384 -25.60 -28.99 5.29
N VAL A 385 -24.27 -28.96 5.16
CA VAL A 385 -23.47 -30.13 4.80
C VAL A 385 -23.64 -31.25 5.84
N ILE A 386 -23.58 -30.94 7.14
CA ILE A 386 -23.71 -31.95 8.20
C ILE A 386 -25.13 -32.54 8.25
N VAL A 387 -26.18 -31.70 8.16
CA VAL A 387 -27.57 -32.19 8.18
C VAL A 387 -27.83 -33.15 7.01
N LEU A 388 -27.30 -32.84 5.82
CA LEU A 388 -27.50 -33.65 4.62
C LEU A 388 -26.64 -34.91 4.59
N MET A 389 -25.40 -34.87 5.10
CA MET A 389 -24.52 -36.03 5.12
C MET A 389 -24.82 -37.01 6.27
N VAL A 390 -24.95 -36.52 7.50
CA VAL A 390 -25.09 -37.36 8.71
C VAL A 390 -26.54 -37.74 8.97
N MET A 391 -27.50 -36.98 8.41
CA MET A 391 -28.94 -37.21 8.58
C MET A 391 -29.39 -37.27 10.05
N HIS A 392 -28.66 -36.59 10.93
CA HIS A 392 -28.95 -36.53 12.36
C HIS A 392 -28.87 -35.09 12.88
N LEU A 393 -30.01 -34.39 12.89
CA LEU A 393 -30.12 -32.97 13.26
C LEU A 393 -29.48 -32.61 14.61
N ARG A 394 -29.56 -33.51 15.61
CA ARG A 394 -28.98 -33.25 16.94
C ARG A 394 -27.45 -33.23 16.91
N SER A 395 -26.85 -34.03 16.05
CA SER A 395 -25.40 -34.05 15.86
C SER A 395 -24.95 -32.79 15.12
N ALA A 396 -25.71 -32.38 14.10
CA ALA A 396 -25.46 -31.12 13.39
C ALA A 396 -25.49 -29.91 14.34
N LEU A 397 -26.53 -29.79 15.17
CA LEU A 397 -26.65 -28.71 16.16
C LEU A 397 -25.52 -28.72 17.21
N LEU A 398 -25.08 -29.91 17.63
CA LEU A 398 -24.00 -30.04 18.60
C LEU A 398 -22.66 -29.60 18.00
N ILE A 399 -22.36 -29.98 16.76
CA ILE A 399 -21.13 -29.58 16.06
C ILE A 399 -21.17 -28.08 15.75
N SER A 400 -22.29 -27.56 15.23
CA SER A 400 -22.43 -26.13 14.95
C SER A 400 -22.30 -25.26 16.21
N GLY A 401 -22.78 -25.74 17.36
CA GLY A 401 -22.63 -25.04 18.63
C GLY A 401 -21.18 -24.94 19.14
N VAL A 402 -20.25 -25.75 18.63
CA VAL A 402 -18.83 -25.69 19.02
C VAL A 402 -18.11 -24.51 18.36
N MET A 403 -18.50 -24.12 17.14
CA MET A 403 -17.83 -23.06 16.38
C MET A 403 -17.86 -21.70 17.12
N PRO A 404 -19.02 -21.14 17.54
CA PRO A 404 -19.03 -19.86 18.26
C PRO A 404 -18.25 -19.90 19.57
N LEU A 405 -18.28 -21.03 20.29
CA LEU A 405 -17.52 -21.17 21.53
C LEU A 405 -16.00 -21.14 21.29
N ALA A 406 -15.52 -21.71 20.18
CA ALA A 406 -14.11 -21.66 19.82
C ALA A 406 -13.66 -20.25 19.42
N VAL A 407 -14.54 -19.51 18.71
CA VAL A 407 -14.32 -18.09 18.39
C VAL A 407 -14.26 -17.23 19.66
N LEU A 408 -15.19 -17.43 20.59
CA LEU A 408 -15.18 -16.74 21.89
C LEU A 408 -13.91 -17.04 22.69
N PHE A 409 -13.42 -18.28 22.65
CA PHE A 409 -12.14 -18.64 23.24
C PHE A 409 -10.97 -17.89 22.59
N ALA A 410 -10.99 -17.74 21.26
CA ALA A 410 -9.98 -16.96 20.53
C ALA A 410 -9.96 -15.49 20.96
N PHE A 411 -11.12 -14.84 21.15
CA PHE A 411 -11.18 -13.46 21.64
C PHE A 411 -10.63 -13.30 23.06
N VAL A 412 -10.91 -14.27 23.95
CA VAL A 412 -10.29 -14.30 25.28
C VAL A 412 -8.77 -14.38 25.16
N GLY A 413 -8.26 -15.23 24.27
CA GLY A 413 -6.83 -15.32 23.96
C GLY A 413 -6.26 -13.99 23.46
N MET A 414 -6.90 -13.36 22.48
CA MET A 414 -6.48 -12.06 21.93
C MET A 414 -6.34 -11.00 23.02
N LYS A 415 -7.30 -10.92 23.95
CA LYS A 415 -7.24 -9.97 25.06
C LYS A 415 -6.11 -10.24 26.04
N LEU A 416 -5.84 -11.51 26.34
CA LEU A 416 -4.75 -11.90 27.26
C LEU A 416 -3.37 -11.62 26.67
N PHE A 417 -3.21 -11.72 25.35
CA PHE A 417 -1.95 -11.51 24.65
C PHE A 417 -1.81 -10.11 24.02
N GLY A 418 -2.81 -9.23 24.18
CA GLY A 418 -2.76 -7.85 23.69
C GLY A 418 -2.84 -7.72 22.15
N ILE A 419 -3.54 -8.63 21.49
CA ILE A 419 -3.66 -8.66 20.02
C ILE A 419 -4.94 -7.96 19.61
N SER A 420 -4.83 -6.95 18.74
CA SER A 420 -5.99 -6.25 18.19
C SER A 420 -6.78 -7.10 17.19
N ALA A 421 -8.07 -6.83 17.09
CA ALA A 421 -8.94 -7.38 16.06
C ALA A 421 -8.85 -6.52 14.80
N ASN A 422 -8.20 -7.05 13.78
CA ASN A 422 -8.05 -6.45 12.45
C ASN A 422 -8.27 -7.50 11.37
N ILE A 423 -8.40 -7.10 10.10
CA ILE A 423 -8.80 -8.01 9.01
C ILE A 423 -7.92 -9.27 8.94
N VAL A 424 -6.60 -9.13 9.17
CA VAL A 424 -5.64 -10.23 9.10
C VAL A 424 -5.75 -11.16 10.32
N ALA A 425 -5.88 -10.59 11.52
CA ALA A 425 -6.13 -11.37 12.74
C ALA A 425 -7.46 -12.13 12.67
N LEU A 426 -8.51 -11.48 12.16
CA LEU A 426 -9.85 -12.05 12.02
C LEU A 426 -9.89 -13.15 10.93
N SER A 427 -9.15 -12.97 9.83
CA SER A 427 -8.94 -14.02 8.82
C SER A 427 -8.33 -15.29 9.42
N GLY A 428 -7.46 -15.17 10.42
CA GLY A 428 -6.93 -16.32 11.16
C GLY A 428 -8.00 -17.14 11.87
N ILE A 429 -9.05 -16.49 12.38
CA ILE A 429 -10.22 -17.16 12.99
C ILE A 429 -11.05 -17.84 11.89
N ALA A 430 -11.35 -17.16 10.79
CA ALA A 430 -12.10 -17.71 9.67
C ALA A 430 -11.41 -18.97 9.09
N ILE A 431 -10.11 -18.90 8.81
CA ILE A 431 -9.31 -20.07 8.36
C ILE A 431 -9.36 -21.22 9.37
N ALA A 432 -9.43 -20.92 10.68
CA ALA A 432 -9.51 -21.94 11.71
C ALA A 432 -10.86 -22.65 11.72
N ILE A 433 -11.99 -21.97 11.51
CA ILE A 433 -13.35 -22.51 11.64
C ILE A 433 -13.53 -23.80 10.83
N GLY A 434 -13.08 -23.84 9.57
CA GLY A 434 -13.14 -25.07 8.76
C GLY A 434 -12.51 -26.28 9.44
N THR A 435 -11.32 -26.11 10.00
CA THR A 435 -10.60 -27.19 10.72
C THR A 435 -11.19 -27.53 12.09
N ILE A 436 -11.86 -26.58 12.75
CA ILE A 436 -12.52 -26.77 14.05
C ILE A 436 -13.70 -27.72 13.90
N VAL A 437 -14.48 -27.55 12.83
CA VAL A 437 -15.66 -28.38 12.54
C VAL A 437 -15.25 -29.81 12.26
N ASP A 438 -14.20 -30.04 11.48
CA ASP A 438 -13.72 -31.39 11.12
C ASP A 438 -13.49 -32.27 12.36
N MET A 439 -12.84 -31.72 13.39
CA MET A 439 -12.58 -32.43 14.64
C MET A 439 -13.87 -32.76 15.40
N GLY A 440 -14.83 -31.84 15.38
CA GLY A 440 -16.17 -32.06 15.93
C GLY A 440 -16.93 -33.17 15.19
N ILE A 441 -16.86 -33.19 13.86
CA ILE A 441 -17.48 -34.21 13.00
C ILE A 441 -16.86 -35.58 13.32
N VAL A 442 -15.52 -35.70 13.33
CA VAL A 442 -14.84 -36.98 13.58
C VAL A 442 -15.22 -37.55 14.96
N MET A 443 -15.24 -36.71 16.00
CA MET A 443 -15.61 -37.13 17.35
C MET A 443 -17.06 -37.60 17.42
N VAL A 444 -18.01 -36.81 16.90
CA VAL A 444 -19.45 -37.12 16.97
C VAL A 444 -19.82 -38.31 16.09
N GLU A 445 -19.24 -38.41 14.89
CA GLU A 445 -19.45 -39.56 13.98
C GLU A 445 -18.94 -40.86 14.61
N ASN A 446 -17.78 -40.83 15.27
CA ASN A 446 -17.29 -42.02 15.96
C ASN A 446 -18.19 -42.43 17.13
N ILE A 447 -18.68 -41.45 17.90
CA ILE A 447 -19.66 -41.68 18.97
C ILE A 447 -20.94 -42.29 18.41
N LEU A 448 -21.48 -41.76 17.30
CA LEU A 448 -22.70 -42.29 16.66
C LEU A 448 -22.52 -43.74 16.19
N LYS A 449 -21.43 -44.04 15.47
CA LYS A 449 -21.15 -45.42 15.00
C LYS A 449 -21.03 -46.42 16.15
N HIS A 450 -20.44 -46.01 17.26
CA HIS A 450 -20.34 -46.84 18.46
C HIS A 450 -21.70 -47.01 19.15
N LEU A 451 -22.53 -45.97 19.20
CA LEU A 451 -23.89 -46.05 19.74
C LEU A 451 -24.81 -46.95 18.90
N ASP A 452 -24.64 -46.98 17.59
CA ASP A 452 -25.42 -47.84 16.68
C ASP A 452 -25.04 -49.32 16.78
N ARG A 453 -23.78 -49.61 17.13
CA ARG A 453 -23.27 -50.98 17.33
C ARG A 453 -23.43 -51.50 18.76
N ALA A 454 -23.71 -50.62 19.73
CA ALA A 454 -23.81 -50.97 21.14
C ALA A 454 -25.04 -51.82 21.44
N GLU A 455 -24.88 -52.81 22.32
CA GLU A 455 -26.01 -53.61 22.80
C GLU A 455 -26.97 -52.77 23.65
N PRO A 456 -28.29 -53.04 23.62
CA PRO A 456 -29.27 -52.27 24.40
C PRO A 456 -29.05 -52.27 25.92
N SER A 457 -28.29 -53.23 26.44
CA SER A 457 -27.92 -53.44 27.85
C SER A 457 -26.63 -52.70 28.26
N GLU A 458 -25.82 -52.23 27.31
CA GLU A 458 -24.53 -51.58 27.59
C GLU A 458 -24.75 -50.15 28.14
N SER A 459 -23.90 -49.75 29.09
CA SER A 459 -23.93 -48.37 29.62
C SER A 459 -23.55 -47.40 28.52
N ARG A 460 -24.47 -46.53 28.12
CA ARG A 460 -24.21 -45.53 27.08
C ARG A 460 -23.10 -44.54 27.43
N LEU A 461 -22.87 -44.31 28.72
CA LEU A 461 -21.73 -43.51 29.18
C LEU A 461 -20.41 -44.19 28.81
N GLU A 462 -20.32 -45.50 29.01
CA GLU A 462 -19.12 -46.27 28.68
C GLU A 462 -18.89 -46.35 27.16
N VAL A 463 -19.97 -46.47 26.39
CA VAL A 463 -19.91 -46.44 24.92
C VAL A 463 -19.37 -45.10 24.41
N VAL A 464 -19.89 -43.98 24.94
CA VAL A 464 -19.40 -42.63 24.59
C VAL A 464 -17.95 -42.45 25.03
N TYR A 465 -17.58 -42.94 26.22
CA TYR A 465 -16.20 -42.91 26.70
C TYR A 465 -15.25 -43.66 25.76
N ARG A 466 -15.54 -44.93 25.46
CA ARG A 466 -14.75 -45.77 24.55
C ARG A 466 -14.57 -45.11 23.18
N ALA A 467 -15.67 -44.63 22.60
CA ALA A 467 -15.65 -43.96 21.30
C ALA A 467 -14.82 -42.66 21.30
N SER A 468 -14.92 -41.87 22.37
CA SER A 468 -14.19 -40.60 22.47
C SER A 468 -12.70 -40.83 22.70
N THR A 469 -12.34 -41.86 23.48
CA THR A 469 -10.93 -42.18 23.75
C THR A 469 -10.21 -42.80 22.56
N GLU A 470 -10.92 -43.49 21.66
CA GLU A 470 -10.34 -44.06 20.44
C GLU A 470 -9.78 -42.97 19.51
N VAL A 471 -10.49 -41.85 19.38
CA VAL A 471 -10.13 -40.76 18.46
C VAL A 471 -9.43 -39.60 19.18
N GLY A 472 -9.56 -39.49 20.49
CA GLY A 472 -9.05 -38.34 21.26
C GLY A 472 -7.56 -38.05 21.03
N SER A 473 -6.69 -39.06 20.99
CA SER A 473 -5.26 -38.88 20.69
C SER A 473 -4.98 -38.51 19.24
N ALA A 474 -5.78 -39.02 18.30
CA ALA A 474 -5.64 -38.70 16.88
C ALA A 474 -6.06 -37.23 16.61
N VAL A 475 -7.16 -36.78 17.21
CA VAL A 475 -7.62 -35.37 17.15
C VAL A 475 -6.56 -34.43 17.71
N LEU A 476 -6.01 -34.73 18.90
CA LEU A 476 -4.96 -33.92 19.51
C LEU A 476 -3.72 -33.83 18.62
N THR A 477 -3.26 -34.97 18.08
CA THR A 477 -2.06 -35.02 17.23
C THR A 477 -2.26 -34.28 15.91
N ALA A 478 -3.43 -34.42 15.29
CA ALA A 478 -3.77 -33.73 14.05
C ALA A 478 -3.78 -32.21 14.25
N VAL A 479 -4.47 -31.70 15.27
CA VAL A 479 -4.52 -30.25 15.53
C VAL A 479 -3.16 -29.72 15.98
N ALA A 480 -2.41 -30.45 16.82
CA ALA A 480 -1.07 -30.05 17.22
C ALA A 480 -0.14 -29.90 16.01
N THR A 481 -0.25 -30.80 15.02
CA THR A 481 0.53 -30.71 13.77
C THR A 481 0.16 -29.44 12.99
N THR A 482 -1.13 -29.08 12.93
CA THR A 482 -1.60 -27.84 12.29
C THR A 482 -1.14 -26.58 13.03
N VAL A 483 -1.04 -26.62 14.36
CA VAL A 483 -0.49 -25.50 15.14
C VAL A 483 1.01 -25.37 14.91
N ILE A 484 1.75 -26.50 14.96
CA ILE A 484 3.20 -26.53 14.76
C ILE A 484 3.58 -26.09 13.34
N SER A 485 2.81 -26.45 12.32
CA SER A 485 3.10 -26.05 10.94
C SER A 485 2.99 -24.53 10.71
N PHE A 486 2.31 -23.80 11.60
CA PHE A 486 2.23 -22.34 11.58
C PHE A 486 3.32 -21.64 12.41
N LEU A 487 4.13 -22.40 13.16
CA LEU A 487 5.21 -21.84 13.97
C LEU A 487 6.22 -20.99 13.15
N PRO A 488 6.57 -21.33 11.89
CA PRO A 488 7.45 -20.49 11.08
C PRO A 488 6.94 -19.06 10.85
N VAL A 489 5.62 -18.82 10.86
CA VAL A 489 5.07 -17.46 10.68
C VAL A 489 5.52 -16.51 11.80
N PHE A 490 5.73 -17.03 13.02
CA PHE A 490 6.25 -16.21 14.13
C PHE A 490 7.70 -15.77 13.94
N THR A 491 8.45 -16.41 13.03
CA THR A 491 9.85 -16.06 12.74
C THR A 491 9.98 -14.91 11.74
N MET A 492 8.89 -14.52 11.06
CA MET A 492 8.86 -13.34 10.18
C MET A 492 9.16 -12.06 10.97
N GLN A 493 9.89 -11.13 10.35
CA GLN A 493 10.35 -9.86 10.94
C GLN A 493 9.72 -8.67 10.17
N ALA A 494 9.96 -7.43 10.60
CA ALA A 494 9.53 -6.22 9.90
C ALA A 494 8.01 -6.13 9.68
N ALA A 495 7.60 -5.47 8.60
CA ALA A 495 6.20 -5.24 8.25
C ALA A 495 5.44 -6.56 8.06
N GLU A 496 6.06 -7.56 7.41
CA GLU A 496 5.51 -8.90 7.22
C GLU A 496 5.16 -9.57 8.55
N GLY A 497 6.08 -9.50 9.52
CA GLY A 497 5.88 -10.03 10.86
C GLY A 497 4.74 -9.32 11.59
N LYS A 498 4.66 -7.99 11.52
CA LYS A 498 3.57 -7.21 12.13
C LYS A 498 2.21 -7.51 11.51
N LEU A 499 2.19 -7.77 10.20
CA LEU A 499 0.98 -8.11 9.46
C LEU A 499 0.49 -9.53 9.79
N PHE A 500 1.37 -10.55 9.75
CA PHE A 500 0.96 -11.96 9.82
C PHE A 500 1.06 -12.62 11.20
N ARG A 501 1.84 -12.08 12.17
CA ARG A 501 1.87 -12.64 13.53
C ARG A 501 0.48 -12.64 14.20
N PRO A 502 -0.35 -11.57 14.11
CA PRO A 502 -1.72 -11.59 14.64
C PRO A 502 -2.56 -12.75 14.08
N LEU A 503 -2.48 -13.01 12.77
CA LEU A 503 -3.18 -14.14 12.12
C LEU A 503 -2.72 -15.49 12.69
N ALA A 504 -1.42 -15.67 12.89
CA ALA A 504 -0.88 -16.92 13.46
C ALA A 504 -1.36 -17.14 14.90
N TYR A 505 -1.42 -16.08 15.71
CA TYR A 505 -1.94 -16.14 17.07
C TYR A 505 -3.42 -16.49 17.12
N THR A 506 -4.27 -15.76 16.40
CA THR A 506 -5.73 -15.97 16.44
C THR A 506 -6.11 -17.36 15.96
N LYS A 507 -5.49 -17.83 14.87
CA LYS A 507 -5.64 -19.20 14.40
C LYS A 507 -5.22 -20.21 15.47
N THR A 508 -4.08 -20.01 16.11
CA THR A 508 -3.58 -20.89 17.18
C THR A 508 -4.54 -20.91 18.37
N PHE A 509 -5.05 -19.76 18.80
CA PHE A 509 -6.03 -19.69 19.90
C PHE A 509 -7.33 -20.39 19.55
N ALA A 510 -7.83 -20.22 18.32
CA ALA A 510 -9.03 -20.89 17.85
C ALA A 510 -8.85 -22.43 17.79
N LEU A 511 -7.69 -22.91 17.33
CA LEU A 511 -7.34 -24.34 17.29
C LEU A 511 -7.12 -24.96 18.68
N VAL A 512 -6.45 -24.25 19.59
CA VAL A 512 -6.29 -24.70 20.97
C VAL A 512 -7.63 -24.72 21.68
N GLY A 513 -8.44 -23.67 21.49
CA GLY A 513 -9.81 -23.58 21.98
C GLY A 513 -10.66 -24.74 21.47
N SER A 514 -10.56 -25.09 20.19
CA SER A 514 -11.31 -26.20 19.61
C SER A 514 -10.89 -27.56 20.17
N ILE A 515 -9.60 -27.83 20.39
CA ILE A 515 -9.17 -29.07 21.07
C ILE A 515 -9.82 -29.17 22.45
N LEU A 516 -9.75 -28.09 23.24
CA LEU A 516 -10.33 -28.07 24.57
C LEU A 516 -11.83 -28.31 24.52
N ILE A 517 -12.55 -27.63 23.63
CA ILE A 517 -14.00 -27.78 23.49
C ILE A 517 -14.36 -29.20 22.97
N VAL A 518 -13.64 -29.73 21.98
CA VAL A 518 -13.91 -31.07 21.41
C VAL A 518 -13.67 -32.17 22.44
N LEU A 519 -12.65 -32.07 23.30
CA LEU A 519 -12.37 -33.11 24.29
C LEU A 519 -13.18 -32.97 25.59
N ILE A 520 -13.44 -31.73 26.04
CA ILE A 520 -14.11 -31.44 27.32
C ILE A 520 -15.63 -31.36 27.14
N LEU A 521 -16.11 -30.73 26.05
CA LEU A 521 -17.52 -30.37 25.89
C LEU A 521 -18.31 -31.39 25.05
N ILE A 522 -17.75 -31.86 23.92
CA ILE A 522 -18.50 -32.75 23.00
C ILE A 522 -18.91 -34.06 23.67
N PRO A 523 -18.05 -34.84 24.37
CA PRO A 523 -18.45 -36.13 24.92
C PRO A 523 -19.58 -36.02 25.97
N PRO A 524 -19.52 -35.10 26.95
CA PRO A 524 -20.60 -34.89 27.91
C PRO A 524 -21.90 -34.40 27.25
N LEU A 525 -21.81 -33.47 26.30
CA LEU A 525 -22.99 -32.99 25.55
C LEU A 525 -23.57 -34.09 24.66
N ALA A 526 -22.75 -34.88 23.98
CA ALA A 526 -23.20 -36.01 23.17
C ALA A 526 -23.88 -37.06 24.05
N HIS A 527 -23.34 -37.34 25.24
CA HIS A 527 -24.01 -38.21 26.20
C HIS A 527 -25.37 -37.65 26.64
N ALA A 528 -25.49 -36.34 26.86
CA ALA A 528 -26.74 -35.70 27.28
C ALA A 528 -27.78 -35.59 26.15
N PHE A 529 -27.38 -35.09 24.98
CA PHE A 529 -28.26 -34.76 23.85
C PHE A 529 -28.50 -35.94 22.87
N ILE A 530 -27.53 -36.83 22.70
CA ILE A 530 -27.59 -37.95 21.74
C ILE A 530 -27.87 -39.27 22.48
N ALA A 531 -27.08 -39.60 23.50
CA ALA A 531 -27.14 -40.91 24.16
C ALA A 531 -28.20 -41.00 25.28
N GLY A 532 -28.63 -39.88 25.86
CA GLY A 532 -29.61 -39.85 26.96
C GLY A 532 -31.00 -40.33 26.55
N ARG A 533 -31.52 -41.39 27.19
CA ARG A 533 -32.95 -41.75 27.13
C ARG A 533 -33.61 -41.49 28.49
N PRO A 534 -34.63 -40.63 28.58
CA PRO A 534 -35.40 -40.48 29.82
C PRO A 534 -36.11 -41.80 30.17
N ARG A 535 -36.05 -42.19 31.46
CA ARG A 535 -36.57 -43.46 31.99
C ARG A 535 -38.10 -43.65 31.86
N SER A 536 -38.88 -42.60 31.61
CA SER A 536 -40.35 -42.63 31.53
C SER A 536 -40.87 -41.88 30.29
N ARG A 537 -41.92 -42.43 29.64
CA ARG A 537 -42.62 -41.80 28.50
C ARG A 537 -43.19 -40.41 28.85
N SER A 538 -43.66 -40.21 30.08
CA SER A 538 -44.18 -38.92 30.55
C SER A 538 -43.07 -37.90 30.75
N VAL A 539 -41.93 -38.32 31.30
CA VAL A 539 -40.74 -37.46 31.47
C VAL A 539 -40.18 -37.04 30.11
N ARG A 540 -40.23 -37.93 29.11
CA ARG A 540 -39.85 -37.60 27.73
C ARG A 540 -40.76 -36.56 27.10
N ARG A 541 -42.08 -36.70 27.23
CA ARG A 541 -43.02 -35.70 26.70
C ARG A 541 -42.87 -34.36 27.40
N LEU A 542 -42.63 -34.37 28.71
CA LEU A 542 -42.38 -33.16 29.50
C LEU A 542 -41.06 -32.49 29.10
N SER A 543 -39.98 -33.25 28.88
CA SER A 543 -38.68 -32.69 28.46
C SER A 543 -38.74 -32.06 27.07
N TRP A 544 -39.41 -32.71 26.10
CA TRP A 544 -39.57 -32.14 24.76
C TRP A 544 -40.62 -31.01 24.73
N GLY A 545 -41.63 -31.05 25.61
CA GLY A 545 -42.54 -29.93 25.84
C GLY A 545 -41.81 -28.72 26.44
N ALA A 546 -40.86 -28.94 27.34
CA ALA A 546 -39.99 -27.88 27.86
C ALA A 546 -39.06 -27.30 26.79
N VAL A 547 -38.57 -28.11 25.85
CA VAL A 547 -37.78 -27.62 24.69
C VAL A 547 -38.65 -26.80 23.74
N ALA A 548 -39.91 -27.20 23.50
CA ALA A 548 -40.84 -26.40 22.70
C ALA A 548 -41.21 -25.08 23.41
N LEU A 549 -41.40 -25.11 24.73
CA LEU A 549 -41.62 -23.92 25.54
C LEU A 549 -40.39 -23.02 25.58
N ALA A 550 -39.18 -23.59 25.67
CA ALA A 550 -37.93 -22.84 25.59
C ALA A 550 -37.74 -22.20 24.21
N GLY A 551 -38.10 -22.90 23.13
CA GLY A 551 -38.14 -22.33 21.77
C GLY A 551 -39.12 -21.15 21.65
N LEU A 552 -40.31 -21.27 22.27
CA LEU A 552 -41.30 -20.20 22.34
C LEU A 552 -40.80 -19.00 23.18
N LEU A 553 -40.18 -19.26 24.33
CA LEU A 553 -39.60 -18.21 25.18
C LEU A 553 -38.43 -17.53 24.48
N LEU A 554 -37.58 -18.27 23.76
CA LEU A 554 -36.50 -17.73 22.93
C LEU A 554 -37.04 -16.77 21.86
N THR A 555 -38.11 -17.15 21.15
CA THR A 555 -38.73 -16.26 20.15
C THR A 555 -39.36 -14.99 20.74
N ILE A 556 -39.78 -15.01 22.01
CA ILE A 556 -40.53 -13.91 22.63
C ILE A 556 -39.62 -12.98 23.44
N PHE A 557 -38.65 -13.53 24.17
CA PHE A 557 -37.84 -12.80 25.14
C PHE A 557 -36.43 -12.44 24.64
N TRP A 558 -35.97 -13.04 23.53
CA TRP A 558 -34.68 -12.72 22.92
C TRP A 558 -34.86 -12.29 21.47
N PRO A 559 -35.18 -11.00 21.21
CA PRO A 559 -35.37 -10.48 19.86
C PRO A 559 -34.15 -10.65 18.95
N SER A 560 -32.96 -10.69 19.55
CA SER A 560 -31.68 -10.86 18.88
C SER A 560 -31.39 -12.30 18.41
N VAL A 561 -32.19 -13.29 18.85
CA VAL A 561 -32.08 -14.64 18.31
C VAL A 561 -33.03 -14.79 17.12
N PRO A 562 -32.58 -15.32 15.97
CA PRO A 562 -33.43 -15.40 14.79
C PRO A 562 -34.70 -16.21 15.08
N VAL A 563 -35.86 -15.62 14.80
CA VAL A 563 -37.19 -16.17 15.10
C VAL A 563 -37.38 -17.59 14.54
N TRP A 564 -36.75 -17.88 13.40
CA TRP A 564 -36.75 -19.21 12.77
C TRP A 564 -36.11 -20.30 13.63
N LEU A 565 -35.08 -19.98 14.42
CA LEU A 565 -34.41 -20.95 15.32
C LEU A 565 -35.39 -21.44 16.40
N GLY A 566 -36.21 -20.53 16.92
CA GLY A 566 -37.25 -20.88 17.88
C GLY A 566 -38.38 -21.70 17.25
N TRP A 567 -38.77 -21.43 16.00
CA TRP A 567 -39.71 -22.28 15.25
C TRP A 567 -39.16 -23.69 14.98
N ILE A 568 -37.86 -23.83 14.66
CA ILE A 568 -37.20 -25.13 14.50
C ILE A 568 -37.21 -25.89 15.84
N LEU A 569 -36.94 -25.24 16.96
CA LEU A 569 -36.97 -25.84 18.30
C LEU A 569 -38.40 -26.27 18.72
N ILE A 570 -39.40 -25.44 18.43
CA ILE A 570 -40.81 -25.77 18.63
C ILE A 570 -41.20 -26.99 17.79
N GLY A 571 -40.86 -26.99 16.50
CA GLY A 571 -41.13 -28.10 15.58
C GLY A 571 -40.45 -29.40 16.01
N ALA A 572 -39.17 -29.33 16.40
CA ALA A 572 -38.40 -30.47 16.90
C ALA A 572 -38.94 -30.99 18.25
N GLY A 573 -39.38 -30.11 19.14
CA GLY A 573 -39.99 -30.45 20.42
C GLY A 573 -41.33 -31.18 20.25
N ILE A 574 -42.22 -30.63 19.42
CA ILE A 574 -43.52 -31.25 19.12
C ILE A 574 -43.34 -32.60 18.41
N PHE A 575 -42.48 -32.66 17.40
CA PHE A 575 -42.22 -33.89 16.64
C PHE A 575 -41.66 -35.00 17.54
N ASN A 576 -40.66 -34.71 18.37
CA ASN A 576 -40.08 -35.70 19.28
C ASN A 576 -41.04 -36.12 20.41
N ALA A 577 -41.93 -35.23 20.87
CA ALA A 577 -42.95 -35.54 21.86
C ALA A 577 -44.03 -36.52 21.35
N VAL A 578 -44.37 -36.44 20.05
CA VAL A 578 -45.40 -37.27 19.38
C VAL A 578 -44.82 -38.51 18.68
N SER A 579 -43.51 -38.57 18.48
CA SER A 579 -42.80 -39.61 17.70
C SER A 579 -43.06 -41.08 18.11
N ASP A 580 -43.47 -41.33 19.36
CA ASP A 580 -43.81 -42.66 19.88
C ASP A 580 -45.16 -43.21 19.41
N SER A 581 -46.05 -42.33 18.96
CA SER A 581 -47.40 -42.69 18.50
C SER A 581 -47.46 -42.97 16.99
N ILE A 582 -46.32 -42.81 16.29
CA ILE A 582 -46.23 -42.87 14.83
C ILE A 582 -45.67 -44.24 14.40
N PRO A 583 -46.27 -44.93 13.41
CA PRO A 583 -45.76 -46.20 12.92
C PRO A 583 -44.33 -46.08 12.37
N PRO A 584 -43.47 -47.11 12.54
CA PRO A 584 -42.02 -47.02 12.32
C PRO A 584 -41.61 -46.66 10.88
N ARG A 585 -42.40 -47.08 9.87
CA ARG A 585 -42.19 -46.68 8.47
C ARG A 585 -42.45 -45.19 8.22
N LEU A 586 -43.50 -44.65 8.85
CA LEU A 586 -43.87 -43.24 8.73
C LEU A 586 -42.89 -42.35 9.52
N ARG A 587 -42.42 -42.82 10.68
CA ARG A 587 -41.40 -42.12 11.48
C ARG A 587 -40.10 -41.89 10.72
N THR A 588 -39.65 -42.89 9.97
CA THR A 588 -38.42 -42.79 9.17
C THR A 588 -38.60 -41.78 8.03
N ARG A 589 -39.73 -41.83 7.30
CA ARG A 589 -40.06 -40.84 6.25
C ARG A 589 -40.17 -39.42 6.78
N ILE A 590 -40.77 -39.23 7.97
CA ILE A 590 -40.87 -37.89 8.57
C ILE A 590 -39.50 -37.39 9.01
N LEU A 591 -38.59 -38.25 9.48
CA LEU A 591 -37.20 -37.86 9.79
C LEU A 591 -36.46 -37.35 8.55
N TYR A 592 -36.54 -38.10 7.43
CA TYR A 592 -36.00 -37.66 6.14
C TYR A 592 -36.61 -36.32 5.69
N ALA A 593 -37.93 -36.20 5.76
CA ALA A 593 -38.63 -34.97 5.42
C ALA A 593 -38.26 -33.79 6.34
N SER A 594 -38.04 -34.04 7.63
CA SER A 594 -37.66 -33.01 8.60
C SER A 594 -36.24 -32.51 8.38
N ASN A 595 -35.28 -33.39 8.09
CA ASN A 595 -33.91 -32.98 7.77
C ASN A 595 -33.87 -32.23 6.43
N ALA A 596 -34.63 -32.69 5.42
CA ALA A 596 -34.75 -31.99 4.14
C ALA A 596 -35.40 -30.61 4.30
N LEU A 597 -36.41 -30.48 5.16
CA LEU A 597 -37.05 -29.21 5.48
C LEU A 597 -36.09 -28.26 6.20
N VAL A 598 -35.31 -28.76 7.17
CA VAL A 598 -34.28 -27.95 7.86
C VAL A 598 -33.20 -27.52 6.88
N ALA A 599 -32.69 -28.43 6.04
CA ALA A 599 -31.69 -28.09 5.03
C ALA A 599 -32.23 -27.04 4.04
N LEU A 600 -33.49 -27.16 3.60
CA LEU A 600 -34.14 -26.15 2.76
C LEU A 600 -34.29 -24.81 3.48
N ALA A 601 -34.72 -24.81 4.74
CA ALA A 601 -34.86 -23.59 5.54
C ALA A 601 -33.51 -22.89 5.72
N VAL A 602 -32.45 -23.63 6.07
CA VAL A 602 -31.10 -23.08 6.22
C VAL A 602 -30.56 -22.60 4.86
N SER A 603 -30.86 -23.28 3.76
CA SER A 603 -30.49 -22.82 2.41
C SER A 603 -31.19 -21.51 2.01
N LEU A 604 -32.47 -21.34 2.39
CA LEU A 604 -33.20 -20.09 2.19
C LEU A 604 -32.63 -18.95 3.04
N ILE A 605 -32.24 -19.25 4.28
CA ILE A 605 -31.56 -18.27 5.15
C ILE A 605 -30.22 -17.89 4.56
N LEU A 606 -29.44 -18.86 4.10
CA LEU A 606 -28.15 -18.64 3.43
C LEU A 606 -28.31 -17.78 2.17
N ALA A 607 -29.34 -18.03 1.36
CA ALA A 607 -29.63 -17.20 0.19
C ALA A 607 -29.97 -15.76 0.55
N ASN A 608 -30.71 -15.54 1.64
CA ASN A 608 -31.10 -14.21 2.10
C ASN A 608 -29.95 -13.46 2.81
N THR A 609 -28.99 -14.18 3.39
CA THR A 609 -27.81 -13.59 4.05
C THR A 609 -26.68 -13.33 3.04
N TRP A 610 -26.35 -14.31 2.20
CA TRP A 610 -25.24 -14.21 1.25
C TRP A 610 -25.55 -13.31 0.03
N LYS A 611 -26.82 -13.26 -0.41
CA LYS A 611 -27.27 -12.45 -1.58
C LYS A 611 -26.26 -12.43 -2.76
N PRO A 612 -25.84 -13.58 -3.31
CA PRO A 612 -24.71 -13.70 -4.23
C PRO A 612 -24.88 -12.94 -5.57
N LEU A 613 -26.11 -12.64 -5.98
CA LEU A 613 -26.45 -11.87 -7.20
C LEU A 613 -26.93 -10.45 -6.87
N GLY A 614 -26.62 -9.97 -5.67
CA GLY A 614 -27.03 -8.66 -5.17
C GLY A 614 -28.41 -8.63 -4.51
N PRO A 615 -28.78 -7.50 -3.88
CA PRO A 615 -30.01 -7.36 -3.11
C PRO A 615 -31.30 -7.39 -3.94
N GLU A 616 -31.19 -7.15 -5.25
CA GLU A 616 -32.35 -6.95 -6.12
C GLU A 616 -32.96 -8.27 -6.64
N HIS A 617 -32.26 -9.39 -6.45
CA HIS A 617 -32.55 -10.67 -7.12
C HIS A 617 -32.90 -11.82 -6.17
N ASP A 618 -33.85 -11.63 -5.24
CA ASP A 618 -34.19 -12.60 -4.17
C ASP A 618 -34.44 -14.05 -4.65
N ILE A 619 -35.22 -14.24 -5.71
CA ILE A 619 -35.54 -15.60 -6.22
C ILE A 619 -34.32 -16.24 -6.87
N TYR A 620 -33.52 -15.45 -7.60
CA TYR A 620 -32.33 -15.96 -8.28
C TYR A 620 -31.22 -16.28 -7.27
N ASN A 621 -31.12 -15.51 -6.18
CA ASN A 621 -30.24 -15.80 -5.04
C ASN A 621 -30.57 -17.19 -4.45
N VAL A 622 -31.86 -17.48 -4.21
CA VAL A 622 -32.29 -18.80 -3.72
C VAL A 622 -31.95 -19.92 -4.71
N LEU A 623 -32.23 -19.70 -6.00
CA LEU A 623 -31.94 -20.69 -7.03
C LEU A 623 -30.42 -20.96 -7.14
N PHE A 624 -29.61 -19.91 -7.09
CA PHE A 624 -28.15 -20.00 -7.13
C PHE A 624 -27.62 -20.80 -5.95
N VAL A 625 -28.07 -20.51 -4.73
CA VAL A 625 -27.65 -21.26 -3.53
C VAL A 625 -28.05 -22.73 -3.61
N LEU A 626 -29.28 -23.04 -4.03
CA LEU A 626 -29.72 -24.42 -4.20
C LEU A 626 -28.91 -25.15 -5.28
N LEU A 627 -28.55 -24.46 -6.37
CA LEU A 627 -27.72 -25.00 -7.44
C LEU A 627 -26.27 -25.20 -6.99
N ALA A 628 -25.70 -24.28 -6.21
CA ALA A 628 -24.36 -24.39 -5.64
C ALA A 628 -24.27 -25.58 -4.66
N ILE A 629 -25.22 -25.68 -3.72
CA ILE A 629 -25.30 -26.80 -2.77
C ILE A 629 -25.53 -28.11 -3.51
N GLY A 630 -26.48 -28.15 -4.45
CA GLY A 630 -26.74 -29.33 -5.27
C GLY A 630 -25.53 -29.75 -6.09
N GLY A 631 -24.82 -28.77 -6.67
CA GLY A 631 -23.58 -28.94 -7.42
C GLY A 631 -22.42 -29.45 -6.58
N LEU A 632 -22.36 -29.13 -5.29
CA LEU A 632 -21.37 -29.68 -4.36
C LEU A 632 -21.73 -31.11 -3.91
N LEU A 633 -23.00 -31.35 -3.59
CA LEU A 633 -23.46 -32.63 -3.04
C LEU A 633 -23.54 -33.74 -4.08
N LEU A 634 -23.92 -33.44 -5.33
CA LEU A 634 -24.05 -34.44 -6.39
C LEU A 634 -22.72 -35.17 -6.70
N PRO A 635 -21.58 -34.47 -6.94
CA PRO A 635 -20.28 -35.10 -7.09
C PRO A 635 -19.86 -35.88 -5.85
N MET A 636 -20.14 -35.36 -4.65
CA MET A 636 -19.80 -36.04 -3.40
C MET A 636 -20.59 -37.35 -3.21
N MET A 637 -21.89 -37.34 -3.50
CA MET A 637 -22.71 -38.57 -3.52
C MET A 637 -22.23 -39.54 -4.61
N GLY A 638 -21.87 -39.01 -5.79
CA GLY A 638 -21.25 -39.77 -6.87
C GLY A 638 -19.95 -40.43 -6.42
N PHE A 639 -19.10 -39.70 -5.69
CA PHE A 639 -17.86 -40.20 -5.10
C PHE A 639 -18.14 -41.31 -4.10
N VAL A 640 -19.08 -41.17 -3.17
CA VAL A 640 -19.44 -42.22 -2.21
C VAL A 640 -19.86 -43.53 -2.91
N TRP A 641 -20.55 -43.42 -4.04
CA TRP A 641 -20.98 -44.58 -4.83
C TRP A 641 -19.86 -45.18 -5.70
N LEU A 642 -18.98 -44.32 -6.24
CA LEU A 642 -17.95 -44.70 -7.19
C LEU A 642 -16.64 -45.13 -6.50
N TYR A 643 -16.29 -44.52 -5.38
CA TYR A 643 -15.06 -44.75 -4.63
C TYR A 643 -14.86 -46.22 -4.23
N PRO A 644 -15.86 -46.96 -3.70
CA PRO A 644 -15.71 -48.38 -3.40
C PRO A 644 -15.40 -49.25 -4.63
N ARG A 645 -15.76 -48.79 -5.83
CA ARG A 645 -15.45 -49.48 -7.10
C ARG A 645 -14.09 -49.07 -7.67
N ILE A 646 -13.71 -47.80 -7.52
CA ILE A 646 -12.41 -47.28 -7.97
C ILE A 646 -11.27 -47.82 -7.09
N LEU A 647 -11.46 -47.87 -5.77
CA LEU A 647 -10.39 -48.21 -4.84
C LEU A 647 -9.73 -49.57 -5.15
N PRO A 648 -10.47 -50.68 -5.39
CA PRO A 648 -9.86 -51.94 -5.80
C PRO A 648 -9.17 -51.87 -7.18
N MET A 649 -9.69 -51.07 -8.12
CA MET A 649 -9.09 -50.88 -9.43
C MET A 649 -7.73 -50.18 -9.31
N VAL A 650 -7.67 -49.11 -8.52
CA VAL A 650 -6.46 -48.34 -8.22
C VAL A 650 -5.43 -49.21 -7.49
N LEU A 651 -5.87 -49.96 -6.47
CA LEU A 651 -4.98 -50.87 -5.74
C LEU A 651 -4.39 -51.98 -6.62
N ARG A 652 -5.11 -52.45 -7.65
CA ARG A 652 -4.59 -53.40 -8.64
C ARG A 652 -3.57 -52.77 -9.59
N LYS A 653 -3.73 -51.48 -9.93
CA LYS A 653 -2.84 -50.73 -10.84
C LYS A 653 -2.10 -49.60 -10.09
N LYS A 654 -1.47 -49.94 -8.96
CA LYS A 654 -0.79 -48.95 -8.09
C LYS A 654 0.27 -48.11 -8.81
N SER A 655 1.02 -48.70 -9.75
CA SER A 655 2.05 -47.98 -10.51
C SER A 655 1.45 -46.90 -11.42
N LEU A 656 0.36 -47.22 -12.12
CA LEU A 656 -0.33 -46.26 -12.99
C LEU A 656 -0.92 -45.10 -12.18
N PHE A 657 -1.48 -45.39 -11.00
CA PHE A 657 -2.01 -44.36 -10.12
C PHE A 657 -0.90 -43.45 -9.57
N LEU A 658 0.19 -44.03 -9.06
CA LEU A 658 1.33 -43.26 -8.57
C LEU A 658 1.98 -42.41 -9.67
N MET A 659 2.03 -42.90 -10.92
CA MET A 659 2.47 -42.12 -12.07
C MET A 659 1.56 -40.91 -12.32
N GLY A 660 0.25 -41.09 -12.24
CA GLY A 660 -0.70 -39.97 -12.32
C GLY A 660 -0.50 -38.94 -11.22
N SER A 661 -0.28 -39.37 -9.97
CA SER A 661 0.04 -38.46 -8.86
C SER A 661 1.37 -37.73 -9.07
N LEU A 662 2.40 -38.42 -9.58
CA LEU A 662 3.70 -37.82 -9.88
C LEU A 662 3.58 -36.76 -10.98
N ILE A 663 2.79 -37.03 -12.03
CA ILE A 663 2.52 -36.07 -13.11
C ILE A 663 1.84 -34.81 -12.56
N LEU A 664 0.86 -34.97 -11.65
CA LEU A 664 0.19 -33.84 -11.04
C LEU A 664 1.13 -33.00 -10.17
N VAL A 665 2.03 -33.65 -9.41
CA VAL A 665 3.06 -32.95 -8.63
C VAL A 665 4.05 -32.23 -9.54
N LEU A 666 4.51 -32.88 -10.61
CA LEU A 666 5.40 -32.28 -11.61
C LEU A 666 4.73 -31.08 -12.26
N PHE A 667 3.47 -31.21 -12.68
CA PHE A 667 2.68 -30.11 -13.25
C PHE A 667 2.51 -28.94 -12.28
N GLY A 668 2.23 -29.22 -11.00
CA GLY A 668 2.15 -28.18 -9.97
C GLY A 668 3.50 -27.47 -9.79
N PHE A 669 4.60 -28.23 -9.79
CA PHE A 669 5.96 -27.69 -9.65
C PHE A 669 6.37 -26.85 -10.86
N THR A 670 6.02 -27.28 -12.08
CA THR A 670 6.23 -26.52 -13.33
C THR A 670 5.42 -25.25 -13.37
N THR A 671 4.17 -25.28 -12.90
CA THR A 671 3.35 -24.07 -12.78
C THR A 671 3.94 -23.08 -11.78
N TRP A 672 4.53 -23.58 -10.68
CA TRP A 672 5.13 -22.73 -9.65
C TRP A 672 6.43 -22.07 -10.12
N ARG A 673 7.41 -22.87 -10.57
CA ARG A 673 8.75 -22.36 -10.93
C ARG A 673 8.83 -21.78 -12.34
N GLY A 674 7.91 -22.16 -13.23
CA GLY A 674 7.97 -21.88 -14.66
C GLY A 674 8.64 -23.00 -15.45
N MET A 675 8.25 -23.16 -16.71
CA MET A 675 8.76 -24.21 -17.60
C MET A 675 10.26 -24.08 -17.83
N ASP A 676 10.71 -22.87 -18.17
CA ASP A 676 12.11 -22.61 -18.57
C ASP A 676 13.09 -22.79 -17.41
N ARG A 677 12.69 -22.41 -16.19
CA ARG A 677 13.52 -22.63 -15.00
C ARG A 677 13.66 -24.10 -14.61
N LEU A 678 12.70 -24.95 -14.96
CA LEU A 678 12.71 -26.37 -14.59
C LEU A 678 13.31 -27.28 -15.64
N PHE A 679 13.12 -26.92 -16.91
CA PHE A 679 13.57 -27.71 -18.05
C PHE A 679 14.65 -27.00 -18.88
N GLY A 680 15.29 -25.96 -18.32
CA GLY A 680 16.38 -25.24 -18.95
C GLY A 680 17.61 -26.08 -19.29
N TRP A 681 17.75 -27.27 -18.70
CA TRP A 681 18.80 -28.25 -19.02
C TRP A 681 18.55 -29.03 -20.32
N LEU A 682 17.37 -28.90 -20.94
CA LEU A 682 17.08 -29.54 -22.23
C LEU A 682 17.91 -28.91 -23.36
N PRO A 683 18.29 -29.69 -24.40
CA PRO A 683 18.99 -29.16 -25.57
C PRO A 683 18.20 -28.06 -26.27
N ASP A 684 18.89 -27.10 -26.87
CA ASP A 684 18.25 -25.91 -27.47
C ASP A 684 17.34 -26.26 -28.65
N ASP A 685 17.62 -27.34 -29.38
CA ASP A 685 16.73 -27.91 -30.41
C ASP A 685 15.33 -28.23 -29.87
N VAL A 686 15.22 -28.62 -28.60
CA VAL A 686 13.95 -28.94 -27.94
C VAL A 686 13.26 -27.67 -27.45
N LYS A 687 14.04 -26.70 -26.92
CA LYS A 687 13.50 -25.41 -26.45
C LYS A 687 12.93 -24.57 -27.58
N GLN A 688 13.55 -24.62 -28.76
CA GLN A 688 13.10 -23.92 -29.97
C GLN A 688 11.89 -24.59 -30.63
N SER A 689 11.44 -25.77 -30.18
CA SER A 689 10.25 -26.40 -30.73
C SER A 689 8.98 -25.61 -30.38
N GLU A 690 8.04 -25.49 -31.35
CA GLU A 690 6.75 -24.80 -31.14
C GLU A 690 6.00 -25.34 -29.90
N THR A 691 6.10 -26.63 -29.64
CA THR A 691 5.48 -27.28 -28.48
C THR A 691 6.08 -26.86 -27.15
N TYR A 692 7.39 -26.65 -27.09
CA TYR A 692 8.05 -26.21 -25.86
C TYR A 692 7.76 -24.74 -25.60
N SER A 693 7.92 -23.87 -26.61
CA SER A 693 7.58 -22.44 -26.52
C SER A 693 6.12 -22.20 -26.12
N ALA A 694 5.17 -22.94 -26.70
CA ALA A 694 3.76 -22.82 -26.32
C ALA A 694 3.48 -23.20 -24.85
N ILE A 695 4.20 -24.18 -24.30
CA ILE A 695 4.06 -24.57 -22.89
C ILE A 695 4.79 -23.59 -21.98
N ALA A 696 5.96 -23.08 -22.39
CA ALA A 696 6.70 -22.06 -21.67
C ALA A 696 5.88 -20.77 -21.51
N HIS A 697 5.23 -20.31 -22.57
CA HIS A 697 4.29 -19.18 -22.50
C HIS A 697 3.03 -19.46 -21.66
N ALA A 698 2.54 -20.71 -21.64
CA ALA A 698 1.39 -21.07 -20.82
C ALA A 698 1.73 -21.23 -19.33
N LEU A 699 2.99 -21.57 -19.01
CA LEU A 699 3.50 -21.80 -17.66
C LEU A 699 4.77 -20.97 -17.41
N PRO A 700 4.68 -19.63 -17.40
CA PRO A 700 5.83 -18.75 -17.18
C PRO A 700 6.35 -18.81 -15.72
N GLY A 701 5.56 -19.40 -14.82
CA GLY A 701 5.81 -19.42 -13.38
C GLY A 701 4.90 -18.43 -12.64
N LEU A 702 4.79 -18.59 -11.32
CA LEU A 702 4.04 -17.64 -10.50
C LEU A 702 4.87 -16.37 -10.28
N GLY A 703 4.21 -15.22 -10.43
CA GLY A 703 4.77 -13.91 -10.09
C GLY A 703 5.02 -13.78 -8.59
N LYS A 704 5.69 -12.69 -8.21
CA LYS A 704 5.94 -12.33 -6.81
C LYS A 704 5.45 -10.91 -6.58
N GLU A 705 4.77 -10.70 -5.48
CA GLU A 705 4.38 -9.40 -4.96
C GLU A 705 4.68 -9.38 -3.45
N PHE A 706 4.92 -8.19 -2.89
CA PHE A 706 5.21 -8.05 -1.46
C PHE A 706 3.97 -8.38 -0.61
N MET A 707 2.82 -7.78 -0.95
CA MET A 707 1.52 -8.06 -0.37
C MET A 707 0.42 -7.70 -1.39
N PRO A 708 -0.76 -8.34 -1.32
CA PRO A 708 -1.89 -7.91 -2.13
C PRO A 708 -2.34 -6.51 -1.71
N PRO A 709 -2.75 -5.65 -2.65
CA PRO A 709 -3.26 -4.32 -2.32
C PRO A 709 -4.51 -4.44 -1.44
N LEU A 710 -4.54 -3.69 -0.35
CA LEU A 710 -5.68 -3.61 0.56
C LEU A 710 -6.58 -2.46 0.12
N ASP A 711 -7.83 -2.76 -0.17
CA ASP A 711 -8.84 -1.77 -0.55
C ASP A 711 -9.41 -1.13 0.72
N GLU A 712 -9.24 0.19 0.85
CA GLU A 712 -9.72 0.98 1.99
C GLU A 712 -11.03 1.73 1.70
N GLY A 713 -11.59 1.60 0.48
CA GLY A 713 -12.73 2.43 0.03
C GLY A 713 -12.39 3.91 -0.16
N SER A 714 -11.11 4.26 -0.01
CA SER A 714 -10.57 5.59 -0.29
C SER A 714 -9.14 5.42 -0.80
N PHE A 715 -8.63 6.40 -1.54
CA PHE A 715 -7.26 6.38 -2.05
C PHE A 715 -6.56 7.71 -1.82
N LEU A 716 -5.23 7.67 -1.84
CA LEU A 716 -4.38 8.84 -1.69
C LEU A 716 -3.63 9.08 -3.00
N LEU A 717 -3.84 10.24 -3.63
CA LEU A 717 -3.08 10.64 -4.83
C LEU A 717 -1.93 11.57 -4.41
N MET A 718 -0.68 11.22 -4.70
CA MET A 718 0.48 12.01 -4.28
C MET A 718 1.28 12.51 -5.49
N PRO A 719 0.79 13.55 -6.19
CA PRO A 719 1.53 14.12 -7.31
C PRO A 719 2.69 14.96 -6.77
N THR A 720 3.82 14.89 -7.47
CA THR A 720 5.00 15.73 -7.25
C THR A 720 5.06 16.83 -8.32
N THR A 721 5.74 17.91 -7.99
CA THR A 721 5.97 19.04 -8.90
C THR A 721 7.39 19.56 -8.66
N MET A 722 7.85 20.46 -9.53
CA MET A 722 9.20 21.01 -9.44
C MET A 722 9.45 21.69 -8.09
N PRO A 723 10.62 21.50 -7.46
CA PRO A 723 10.90 22.02 -6.12
C PRO A 723 10.77 23.54 -5.96
N HIS A 724 10.88 24.29 -7.07
CA HIS A 724 10.83 25.75 -7.10
C HIS A 724 9.41 26.31 -7.33
N ALA A 725 8.40 25.45 -7.47
CA ALA A 725 7.02 25.88 -7.71
C ALA A 725 6.50 26.76 -6.56
N SER A 726 5.91 27.90 -6.90
CA SER A 726 5.32 28.80 -5.91
C SER A 726 4.08 28.18 -5.28
N ILE A 727 3.77 28.52 -4.02
CA ILE A 727 2.54 28.05 -3.34
C ILE A 727 1.29 28.43 -4.15
N GLY A 728 1.31 29.56 -4.87
CA GLY A 728 0.22 29.97 -5.74
C GLY A 728 0.01 29.01 -6.90
N GLU A 729 1.09 28.62 -7.57
CA GLU A 729 1.06 27.65 -8.67
C GLU A 729 0.62 26.27 -8.19
N VAL A 730 1.21 25.77 -7.11
CA VAL A 730 0.85 24.47 -6.52
C VAL A 730 -0.61 24.45 -6.09
N MET A 731 -1.15 25.58 -5.61
CA MET A 731 -2.55 25.69 -5.25
C MET A 731 -3.47 25.67 -6.48
N ASP A 732 -3.10 26.33 -7.56
CA ASP A 732 -3.89 26.33 -8.80
C ASP A 732 -3.94 24.92 -9.41
N VAL A 733 -2.80 24.23 -9.45
CA VAL A 733 -2.71 22.81 -9.85
C VAL A 733 -3.56 21.93 -8.94
N LEU A 734 -3.47 22.11 -7.62
CA LEU A 734 -4.26 21.37 -6.64
C LEU A 734 -5.76 21.52 -6.89
N LYS A 735 -6.24 22.76 -7.08
CA LYS A 735 -7.65 23.07 -7.36
C LYS A 735 -8.15 22.41 -8.63
N LYS A 736 -7.38 22.52 -9.72
CA LYS A 736 -7.73 21.90 -11.01
C LYS A 736 -7.83 20.38 -10.88
N GLN A 737 -6.89 19.76 -10.17
CA GLN A 737 -6.90 18.32 -9.92
C GLN A 737 -8.09 17.90 -9.06
N ASP A 738 -8.39 18.61 -7.99
CA ASP A 738 -9.54 18.32 -7.13
C ASP A 738 -10.88 18.48 -7.87
N MET A 739 -11.01 19.50 -8.72
CA MET A 739 -12.19 19.67 -9.58
C MET A 739 -12.34 18.54 -10.59
N ALA A 740 -11.24 18.09 -11.20
CA ALA A 740 -11.25 16.97 -12.14
C ALA A 740 -11.63 15.65 -11.45
N LEU A 741 -11.08 15.40 -10.27
CA LEU A 741 -11.40 14.21 -9.47
C LEU A 741 -12.85 14.22 -9.00
N ASN A 742 -13.35 15.36 -8.54
CA ASN A 742 -14.73 15.51 -8.11
C ASN A 742 -15.74 15.46 -9.26
N ALA A 743 -15.29 15.50 -10.52
CA ALA A 743 -16.14 15.28 -11.69
C ALA A 743 -16.39 13.78 -11.97
N ILE A 744 -15.60 12.88 -11.35
CA ILE A 744 -15.75 11.43 -11.47
C ILE A 744 -16.96 11.00 -10.62
N PRO A 745 -17.97 10.34 -11.20
CA PRO A 745 -19.18 9.93 -10.48
C PRO A 745 -18.94 9.05 -9.26
N GLU A 746 -17.90 8.23 -9.27
CA GLU A 746 -17.52 7.33 -8.19
C GLU A 746 -16.83 8.03 -7.00
N VAL A 747 -16.42 9.30 -7.15
CA VAL A 747 -15.76 10.09 -6.09
C VAL A 747 -16.82 10.92 -5.37
N GLU A 748 -17.04 10.65 -4.08
CA GLU A 748 -18.00 11.41 -3.27
C GLU A 748 -17.48 12.81 -2.96
N SER A 749 -16.20 12.92 -2.61
CA SER A 749 -15.53 14.22 -2.46
C SER A 749 -14.03 14.12 -2.73
N ALA A 750 -13.45 15.19 -3.25
CA ALA A 750 -12.00 15.33 -3.38
C ALA A 750 -11.49 16.40 -2.42
N VAL A 751 -10.50 16.06 -1.59
CA VAL A 751 -9.87 17.00 -0.66
C VAL A 751 -8.36 17.02 -0.86
N GLY A 752 -7.93 18.07 -1.52
CA GLY A 752 -6.57 18.41 -1.81
C GLY A 752 -5.84 18.98 -0.60
N LYS A 753 -4.59 18.57 -0.45
CA LYS A 753 -3.63 19.18 0.45
C LYS A 753 -2.36 19.49 -0.32
N LEU A 754 -1.83 20.70 -0.11
CA LEU A 754 -0.45 21.03 -0.42
C LEU A 754 0.31 21.35 0.86
N GLY A 755 1.61 21.10 0.84
CA GLY A 755 2.46 21.39 1.98
C GLY A 755 2.18 20.46 3.16
N ARG A 756 2.30 21.04 4.35
CA ARG A 756 2.30 20.36 5.64
C ARG A 756 1.17 20.89 6.55
N VAL A 757 0.49 20.00 7.26
CA VAL A 757 -0.34 20.26 8.46
C VAL A 757 0.58 20.81 9.56
N ASP A 758 0.10 21.65 10.47
CA ASP A 758 0.93 22.13 11.59
C ASP A 758 1.25 21.05 12.65
N ASN A 759 1.96 19.99 12.25
CA ASN A 759 2.40 18.85 13.05
C ASN A 759 3.72 18.25 12.48
N PRO A 760 4.66 17.80 13.34
CA PRO A 760 5.84 17.02 12.96
C PRO A 760 5.63 15.65 12.25
N LEU A 761 4.47 15.01 12.37
CA LEU A 761 4.22 13.63 11.90
C LEU A 761 4.24 13.44 10.39
N GLU A 762 4.21 14.52 9.62
CA GLU A 762 3.74 14.44 8.25
C GLU A 762 4.84 14.29 7.20
N ARG A 763 4.54 13.43 6.22
CA ARG A 763 5.11 13.42 4.87
C ARG A 763 3.93 13.73 3.92
N PHE A 764 4.15 14.50 2.85
CA PHE A 764 3.11 14.97 1.92
C PHE A 764 2.07 13.89 1.57
N GLN A 765 0.77 14.17 1.72
CA GLN A 765 -0.35 13.21 1.56
C GLN A 765 -1.62 13.96 1.09
N ARG A 766 -2.41 13.38 0.19
CA ARG A 766 -3.67 13.95 -0.33
C ARG A 766 -4.77 12.89 -0.27
N PHE A 767 -5.99 13.20 0.17
CA PHE A 767 -7.04 12.20 0.46
C PHE A 767 -8.24 12.28 -0.50
N HIS A 768 -8.65 11.13 -1.03
CA HIS A 768 -9.85 10.97 -1.86
C HIS A 768 -10.77 9.89 -1.28
N PRO A 769 -11.85 10.26 -0.57
CA PRO A 769 -12.91 9.31 -0.24
C PRO A 769 -13.64 8.85 -1.51
N ALA A 770 -13.72 7.53 -1.73
CA ALA A 770 -14.51 6.94 -2.80
C ALA A 770 -15.87 6.49 -2.25
N GLU A 771 -16.88 6.39 -3.12
CA GLU A 771 -18.21 5.91 -2.71
C GLU A 771 -18.12 4.46 -2.21
N GLY A 772 -18.68 4.21 -1.02
CA GLY A 772 -18.78 2.86 -0.44
C GLY A 772 -19.48 1.89 -1.39
N SER A 773 -19.17 0.59 -1.26
CA SER A 773 -19.61 -0.46 -2.21
C SER A 773 -21.14 -0.73 -2.29
N ASP A 774 -21.98 0.11 -1.71
CA ASP A 774 -23.43 -0.05 -1.65
C ASP A 774 -24.14 0.51 -2.90
N GLY A 775 -24.42 -0.37 -3.86
CA GLY A 775 -25.61 -0.33 -4.73
C GLY A 775 -25.74 0.79 -5.79
N ALA A 776 -24.97 1.87 -5.75
CA ALA A 776 -25.07 2.98 -6.71
C ALA A 776 -24.05 2.92 -7.87
N SER A 777 -23.01 2.11 -7.75
CA SER A 777 -21.97 1.98 -8.78
C SER A 777 -22.46 1.33 -10.08
N ARG A 778 -21.89 1.73 -11.23
CA ARG A 778 -22.16 1.10 -12.54
C ARG A 778 -21.93 -0.42 -12.45
N PRO A 779 -22.91 -1.26 -12.87
CA PRO A 779 -22.74 -2.71 -12.78
C PRO A 779 -21.58 -3.19 -13.67
N GLY A 780 -20.55 -3.79 -13.05
CA GLY A 780 -19.52 -4.58 -13.75
C GLY A 780 -18.06 -4.05 -13.75
N VAL A 781 -17.72 -2.98 -13.02
CA VAL A 781 -16.34 -2.44 -12.97
C VAL A 781 -15.73 -2.64 -11.57
N GLY A 782 -14.60 -3.34 -11.47
CA GLY A 782 -13.85 -3.57 -10.22
C GLY A 782 -12.91 -2.39 -9.88
N PHE A 783 -12.59 -2.20 -8.60
CA PHE A 783 -11.86 -1.02 -8.08
C PHE A 783 -10.57 -0.69 -8.84
N ALA A 784 -9.68 -1.68 -9.07
CA ALA A 784 -8.43 -1.47 -9.82
C ALA A 784 -8.65 -0.99 -11.28
N ARG A 785 -9.81 -1.31 -11.88
CA ARG A 785 -10.20 -0.80 -13.20
C ARG A 785 -10.84 0.59 -13.10
N ARG A 786 -11.51 0.91 -11.98
CA ARG A 786 -12.02 2.27 -11.69
C ARG A 786 -10.87 3.24 -11.46
N GLU A 787 -9.86 2.83 -10.69
CA GLU A 787 -8.64 3.61 -10.44
C GLU A 787 -7.89 3.88 -11.75
N GLY A 788 -7.70 2.84 -12.59
CA GLY A 788 -7.14 3.00 -13.93
C GLY A 788 -7.99 3.91 -14.82
N ASP A 789 -9.28 3.60 -15.04
CA ASP A 789 -10.16 4.40 -15.91
C ASP A 789 -10.34 5.87 -15.42
N ALA A 790 -10.26 6.11 -14.10
CA ALA A 790 -10.36 7.43 -13.48
C ALA A 790 -9.07 8.27 -13.62
N LEU A 791 -7.91 7.64 -13.43
CA LEU A 791 -6.61 8.32 -13.52
C LEU A 791 -6.19 8.49 -14.99
N ASP A 792 -6.44 7.50 -15.85
CA ASP A 792 -6.14 7.55 -17.29
C ASP A 792 -6.91 8.67 -18.02
N GLY A 793 -8.09 9.06 -17.51
CA GLY A 793 -8.90 10.16 -18.04
C GLY A 793 -8.41 11.56 -17.63
N ILE A 794 -7.69 11.67 -16.50
CA ILE A 794 -7.14 12.93 -15.98
C ILE A 794 -5.71 13.13 -16.49
N ASP A 795 -4.91 12.07 -16.57
CA ASP A 795 -3.57 12.08 -17.20
C ASP A 795 -3.62 12.39 -18.70
N ASN A 796 -4.75 12.18 -19.38
CA ASN A 796 -4.94 12.65 -20.75
C ASN A 796 -5.17 14.18 -20.89
N HIS A 797 -5.40 14.89 -19.78
CA HIS A 797 -5.54 16.35 -19.76
C HIS A 797 -4.47 17.07 -18.93
N SER A 798 -3.66 16.34 -18.16
CA SER A 798 -2.36 16.78 -17.65
C SER A 798 -1.27 15.95 -18.30
N HIS A 799 -0.56 16.54 -19.26
CA HIS A 799 0.60 16.05 -20.04
C HIS A 799 1.52 14.99 -19.38
N PHE A 800 1.05 13.78 -19.06
CA PHE A 800 1.87 12.66 -18.60
C PHE A 800 1.19 11.35 -18.99
N GLY A 801 1.74 10.68 -20.01
CA GLY A 801 1.17 9.46 -20.57
C GLY A 801 1.70 8.20 -19.89
N HIS A 802 0.81 7.31 -19.48
CA HIS A 802 1.11 5.89 -19.32
C HIS A 802 -0.01 5.05 -19.89
N ASP A 803 0.30 4.25 -20.91
CA ASP A 803 -0.64 3.34 -21.58
C ASP A 803 -0.48 1.92 -21.00
N ARG A 804 -1.59 1.24 -20.72
CA ARG A 804 -1.63 -0.19 -20.37
C ARG A 804 -2.75 -0.89 -21.12
N ASP A 805 -2.43 -1.44 -22.29
CA ASP A 805 -3.35 -2.26 -23.07
C ASP A 805 -3.49 -3.68 -22.46
N MET A 806 -4.65 -3.97 -21.85
CA MET A 806 -5.03 -5.33 -21.42
C MET A 806 -6.05 -5.94 -22.38
N ARG A 807 -5.58 -6.58 -23.46
CA ARG A 807 -6.38 -7.49 -24.28
C ARG A 807 -5.96 -8.95 -24.04
N ARG A 808 -6.74 -9.68 -23.23
CA ARG A 808 -6.63 -11.15 -23.13
C ARG A 808 -7.72 -11.84 -23.97
N PRO A 809 -7.38 -12.58 -25.05
CA PRO A 809 -8.32 -13.49 -25.67
C PRO A 809 -8.41 -14.81 -24.88
N LEU A 810 -9.63 -15.18 -24.47
CA LEU A 810 -9.97 -16.48 -23.91
C LEU A 810 -9.61 -17.61 -24.88
N ARG A 811 -8.74 -18.55 -24.47
CA ARG A 811 -8.55 -19.86 -25.13
C ARG A 811 -8.70 -21.02 -24.13
N PRO A 812 -9.22 -22.19 -24.56
CA PRO A 812 -9.67 -23.24 -23.65
C PRO A 812 -8.52 -24.10 -23.11
N LEU A 813 -8.45 -24.18 -21.77
CA LEU A 813 -7.52 -24.96 -20.92
C LEU A 813 -7.56 -26.50 -21.08
N ALA A 814 -8.27 -27.04 -22.08
CA ALA A 814 -8.50 -28.48 -22.20
C ALA A 814 -7.36 -29.27 -22.89
N GLY A 815 -6.43 -28.59 -23.57
CA GLY A 815 -5.36 -29.24 -24.35
C GLY A 815 -4.07 -29.55 -23.58
N SER A 816 -3.76 -28.78 -22.53
CA SER A 816 -2.45 -28.81 -21.85
C SER A 816 -2.22 -30.05 -20.98
N LEU A 817 -3.29 -30.65 -20.44
CA LEU A 817 -3.19 -31.86 -19.60
C LEU A 817 -2.86 -33.14 -20.42
N ALA A 818 -3.28 -33.19 -21.68
CA ALA A 818 -3.02 -34.34 -22.57
C ALA A 818 -1.59 -34.35 -23.11
N ILE A 819 -0.96 -33.18 -23.25
CA ILE A 819 0.40 -33.01 -23.79
C ILE A 819 1.45 -33.26 -22.70
N ALA A 820 1.19 -32.84 -21.46
CA ALA A 820 2.05 -33.19 -20.31
C ALA A 820 2.12 -34.72 -20.06
N LEU A 821 1.03 -35.46 -20.36
CA LEU A 821 1.00 -36.92 -20.26
C LEU A 821 1.87 -37.58 -21.35
N ALA A 822 2.02 -36.95 -22.52
CA ALA A 822 2.84 -37.45 -23.63
C ALA A 822 4.34 -37.29 -23.37
N LEU A 823 4.75 -36.20 -22.69
CA LEU A 823 6.14 -35.93 -22.32
C LEU A 823 6.68 -36.92 -21.27
N VAL A 824 5.84 -37.37 -20.32
CA VAL A 824 6.26 -38.38 -19.32
C VAL A 824 6.35 -39.79 -19.92
N VAL A 825 5.58 -40.08 -20.99
CA VAL A 825 5.70 -41.36 -21.73
C VAL A 825 6.93 -41.37 -22.65
N GLY A 826 7.37 -40.21 -23.14
CA GLY A 826 8.58 -40.08 -23.97
C GLY A 826 9.90 -40.33 -23.22
N LEU A 827 9.95 -40.10 -21.90
CA LEU A 827 11.14 -40.28 -21.08
C LEU A 827 11.47 -41.75 -20.74
N ALA A 828 10.62 -42.71 -21.12
CA ALA A 828 10.85 -44.14 -20.91
C ALA A 828 11.60 -44.84 -22.06
N ALA A 829 11.92 -44.13 -23.14
CA ALA A 829 12.53 -44.72 -24.33
C ALA A 829 13.55 -43.77 -24.98
N CYS A 830 14.76 -43.69 -24.40
CA CYS A 830 16.03 -43.60 -25.12
C CYS A 830 17.17 -43.53 -24.10
N GLY A 831 17.87 -44.65 -23.94
CA GLY A 831 19.23 -44.66 -23.40
C GLY A 831 20.19 -45.00 -24.52
N SER A 832 21.29 -44.28 -24.64
CA SER A 832 22.67 -44.79 -24.73
C SER A 832 23.66 -43.69 -25.13
N ASP A 833 24.64 -43.50 -24.22
CA ASP A 833 26.08 -43.29 -24.39
C ASP A 833 26.68 -42.26 -25.37
N GLY A 834 27.49 -41.36 -24.80
CA GLY A 834 28.60 -40.65 -25.45
C GLY A 834 29.18 -39.55 -24.54
N PRO A 835 30.50 -39.50 -24.24
CA PRO A 835 31.01 -38.91 -23.01
C PRO A 835 31.45 -37.45 -23.12
N GLY A 836 31.31 -36.73 -22.00
CA GLY A 836 32.35 -35.90 -21.39
C GLY A 836 32.96 -34.77 -22.20
N GLY A 837 32.53 -33.55 -21.88
CA GLY A 837 33.20 -32.30 -22.23
C GLY A 837 32.64 -31.16 -21.40
N SER A 838 32.85 -31.21 -20.08
CA SER A 838 32.68 -30.05 -19.21
C SER A 838 33.88 -29.12 -19.42
N SER A 839 33.66 -28.01 -20.11
CA SER A 839 34.40 -26.77 -19.85
C SER A 839 33.46 -25.87 -19.05
N ASP A 840 33.75 -25.76 -17.75
CA ASP A 840 33.36 -24.59 -16.96
C ASP A 840 34.01 -23.37 -17.66
N GLY A 841 33.22 -22.64 -18.42
CA GLY A 841 33.51 -21.33 -18.95
C GLY A 841 32.18 -20.61 -19.01
N GLY A 842 31.77 -20.02 -17.88
CA GLY A 842 30.58 -19.17 -17.88
C GLY A 842 30.81 -17.99 -18.83
N ALA A 843 29.79 -17.62 -19.60
CA ALA A 843 29.83 -16.40 -20.40
C ALA A 843 30.13 -15.19 -19.49
N LEU A 844 30.95 -14.26 -19.98
CA LEU A 844 31.27 -13.03 -19.24
C LEU A 844 29.99 -12.24 -19.00
N GLN A 845 29.75 -11.84 -17.76
CA GLN A 845 28.60 -11.01 -17.38
C GLN A 845 28.95 -9.54 -17.56
N VAL A 846 28.20 -8.86 -18.42
CA VAL A 846 28.50 -7.49 -18.84
C VAL A 846 27.29 -6.60 -18.62
N GLU A 847 27.49 -5.53 -17.86
CA GLU A 847 26.46 -4.53 -17.61
C GLU A 847 26.77 -3.29 -18.46
N ALA A 848 25.94 -3.00 -19.45
CA ALA A 848 26.03 -1.81 -20.27
C ALA A 848 25.13 -0.71 -19.70
N ALA A 849 25.62 0.52 -19.63
CA ALA A 849 24.88 1.61 -19.00
C ALA A 849 23.59 1.97 -19.77
N PHE A 850 23.64 2.01 -21.10
CA PHE A 850 22.50 2.33 -21.97
C PHE A 850 22.63 1.68 -23.37
N TYR A 851 21.63 1.86 -24.24
CA TYR A 851 21.40 1.00 -25.41
C TYR A 851 22.55 0.92 -26.44
N PRO A 852 23.16 2.02 -26.93
CA PRO A 852 24.28 1.96 -27.86
C PRO A 852 25.44 1.09 -27.35
N LEU A 853 25.77 1.20 -26.06
CA LEU A 853 26.83 0.39 -25.45
C LEU A 853 26.42 -1.09 -25.34
N GLN A 854 25.15 -1.35 -25.03
CA GLN A 854 24.60 -2.70 -25.04
C GLN A 854 24.74 -3.33 -26.43
N TRP A 855 24.24 -2.65 -27.46
CA TRP A 855 24.30 -3.14 -28.84
C TRP A 855 25.75 -3.42 -29.26
N LEU A 856 26.67 -2.51 -28.96
CA LEU A 856 28.09 -2.68 -29.29
C LEU A 856 28.69 -3.90 -28.58
N ALA A 857 28.43 -4.05 -27.28
CA ALA A 857 28.91 -5.19 -26.51
C ALA A 857 28.34 -6.52 -27.02
N GLU A 858 27.06 -6.57 -27.43
CA GLU A 858 26.44 -7.75 -28.04
C GLU A 858 27.09 -8.12 -29.38
N GLN A 859 27.37 -7.14 -30.24
CA GLN A 859 28.00 -7.39 -31.55
C GLN A 859 29.44 -7.88 -31.41
N VAL A 860 30.22 -7.30 -30.50
CA VAL A 860 31.64 -7.64 -30.30
C VAL A 860 31.80 -8.92 -29.48
N GLY A 861 31.02 -9.08 -28.41
CA GLY A 861 31.06 -10.21 -27.48
C GLY A 861 30.42 -11.49 -28.02
N GLY A 862 29.34 -11.38 -28.78
CA GLY A 862 28.64 -12.52 -29.37
C GLY A 862 28.10 -13.51 -28.32
N PRO A 863 27.99 -14.82 -28.62
CA PRO A 863 27.42 -15.81 -27.69
C PRO A 863 28.29 -16.11 -26.46
N ASP A 864 29.50 -15.54 -26.42
CA ASP A 864 30.50 -15.77 -25.37
C ASP A 864 30.35 -14.74 -24.22
N VAL A 865 29.46 -13.76 -24.38
CA VAL A 865 29.18 -12.67 -23.43
C VAL A 865 27.68 -12.54 -23.22
N GLU A 866 27.25 -12.43 -21.97
CA GLU A 866 25.87 -12.09 -21.60
C GLU A 866 25.84 -10.60 -21.25
N VAL A 867 25.12 -9.81 -22.05
CA VAL A 867 25.03 -8.36 -21.91
C VAL A 867 23.64 -7.99 -21.44
N ASP A 868 23.56 -7.21 -20.38
CA ASP A 868 22.33 -6.59 -19.95
C ASP A 868 22.50 -5.06 -19.91
N SER A 869 21.42 -4.32 -20.20
CA SER A 869 21.39 -2.86 -20.05
C SER A 869 20.89 -2.45 -18.67
N LEU A 870 21.53 -1.46 -18.06
CA LEU A 870 21.09 -0.79 -16.84
C LEU A 870 19.94 0.18 -17.11
N THR A 871 19.87 0.76 -18.31
CA THR A 871 18.73 1.58 -18.74
C THR A 871 17.66 0.71 -19.41
N PRO A 872 16.43 0.64 -18.87
CA PRO A 872 15.32 -0.09 -19.50
C PRO A 872 14.93 0.50 -20.86
N ALA A 873 14.36 -0.33 -21.74
CA ALA A 873 13.81 0.14 -23.01
C ALA A 873 12.73 1.23 -22.80
N GLY A 874 12.86 2.35 -23.51
CA GLY A 874 11.99 3.52 -23.39
C GLY A 874 12.18 4.39 -22.15
N ALA A 875 13.22 4.15 -21.35
CA ALA A 875 13.65 5.08 -20.30
C ALA A 875 14.75 6.01 -20.85
N GLU A 876 14.75 7.25 -20.36
CA GLU A 876 15.77 8.26 -20.64
C GLU A 876 17.02 7.97 -19.79
N PRO A 877 18.20 7.66 -20.39
CA PRO A 877 19.41 7.36 -19.63
C PRO A 877 19.83 8.46 -18.64
N HIS A 878 19.57 9.73 -18.94
CA HIS A 878 19.97 10.85 -18.08
C HIS A 878 19.29 10.87 -16.70
N ASP A 879 18.07 10.37 -16.58
CA ASP A 879 17.29 10.35 -15.33
C ASP A 879 17.27 8.97 -14.66
N LEU A 880 18.15 8.07 -15.12
CA LEU A 880 18.21 6.71 -14.58
C LEU A 880 18.57 6.76 -13.09
N GLU A 881 17.71 6.16 -12.27
CA GLU A 881 17.97 5.90 -10.85
C GLU A 881 18.11 4.39 -10.63
N LEU A 882 19.31 3.94 -10.23
CA LEU A 882 19.57 2.51 -10.03
C LEU A 882 18.88 1.98 -8.78
N THR A 883 18.15 0.87 -8.93
CA THR A 883 17.62 0.13 -7.79
C THR A 883 18.75 -0.58 -7.03
N PRO A 884 18.56 -0.94 -5.74
CA PRO A 884 19.55 -1.72 -5.00
C PRO A 884 19.91 -3.06 -5.66
N LYS A 885 19.03 -3.59 -6.53
CA LYS A 885 19.31 -4.81 -7.31
C LYS A 885 20.26 -4.51 -8.46
N GLU A 886 20.08 -3.41 -9.18
CA GLU A 886 20.98 -2.98 -10.26
C GLU A 886 22.33 -2.55 -9.72
N VAL A 887 22.38 -1.82 -8.59
CA VAL A 887 23.66 -1.54 -7.91
C VAL A 887 24.39 -2.83 -7.54
N GLY A 888 23.66 -3.88 -7.11
CA GLY A 888 24.25 -5.19 -6.86
C GLY A 888 24.76 -5.89 -8.13
N ARG A 889 24.10 -5.69 -9.27
CA ARG A 889 24.54 -6.23 -10.57
C ARG A 889 25.79 -5.55 -11.09
N VAL A 890 25.85 -4.21 -11.01
CA VAL A 890 27.06 -3.42 -11.28
C VAL A 890 28.22 -3.89 -10.41
N ALA A 891 27.95 -4.21 -9.14
CA ALA A 891 28.97 -4.70 -8.22
C ALA A 891 29.52 -6.10 -8.57
N ASP A 892 28.65 -6.97 -9.10
CA ASP A 892 28.93 -8.39 -9.39
C ASP A 892 29.37 -8.64 -10.86
N ALA A 893 29.27 -7.65 -11.75
CA ALA A 893 29.60 -7.78 -13.17
C ALA A 893 31.10 -7.99 -13.43
N ASP A 894 31.44 -8.75 -14.48
CA ASP A 894 32.84 -8.94 -14.91
C ASP A 894 33.37 -7.68 -15.64
N LEU A 895 32.49 -7.02 -16.41
CA LEU A 895 32.75 -5.75 -17.10
C LEU A 895 31.53 -4.83 -17.01
N VAL A 896 31.75 -3.55 -16.68
CA VAL A 896 30.74 -2.50 -16.80
C VAL A 896 31.16 -1.55 -17.93
N LEU A 897 30.28 -1.32 -18.90
CA LEU A 897 30.49 -0.32 -19.97
C LEU A 897 29.70 0.93 -19.69
N LEU A 898 30.38 2.07 -19.65
CA LEU A 898 29.78 3.38 -19.37
C LEU A 898 30.50 4.51 -20.10
N ILE A 899 29.93 5.71 -20.03
CA ILE A 899 30.57 6.98 -20.36
C ILE A 899 30.53 7.81 -19.08
N GLY A 900 31.70 8.14 -18.53
CA GLY A 900 31.77 8.87 -17.26
C GLY A 900 31.12 10.24 -17.35
N GLY A 901 30.30 10.60 -16.36
CA GLY A 901 29.59 11.87 -16.29
C GLY A 901 28.26 11.91 -17.05
N PHE A 902 27.88 10.80 -17.72
CA PHE A 902 26.62 10.72 -18.47
C PHE A 902 25.42 10.28 -17.60
N GLN A 903 25.65 9.33 -16.69
CA GLN A 903 24.61 8.77 -15.82
C GLN A 903 25.10 8.77 -14.36
N PRO A 904 24.79 9.82 -13.56
CA PRO A 904 25.33 9.99 -12.21
C PRO A 904 25.11 8.79 -11.29
N SER A 905 23.96 8.11 -11.41
CA SER A 905 23.64 6.94 -10.60
C SER A 905 24.50 5.70 -10.95
N VAL A 906 24.90 5.57 -12.21
CA VAL A 906 25.81 4.51 -12.68
C VAL A 906 27.23 4.83 -12.25
N ASP A 907 27.65 6.08 -12.37
CA ASP A 907 28.96 6.56 -11.92
C ASP A 907 29.16 6.29 -10.42
N ASP A 908 28.17 6.63 -9.59
CA ASP A 908 28.15 6.36 -8.15
C ASP A 908 28.18 4.86 -7.79
N ALA A 909 27.55 4.02 -8.61
CA ALA A 909 27.50 2.57 -8.40
C ALA A 909 28.81 1.89 -8.79
N VAL A 910 29.49 2.41 -9.81
CA VAL A 910 30.75 1.87 -10.33
C VAL A 910 31.92 2.09 -9.39
N ASP A 911 31.88 3.15 -8.57
CA ASP A 911 32.81 3.34 -7.44
C ASP A 911 32.82 2.15 -6.45
N GLN A 912 31.75 1.35 -6.45
CA GLN A 912 31.59 0.17 -5.60
C GLN A 912 31.79 -1.15 -6.36
N ALA A 913 32.08 -1.10 -7.67
CA ALA A 913 32.24 -2.28 -8.51
C ALA A 913 33.50 -3.07 -8.18
N GLN A 914 33.39 -4.40 -8.13
CA GLN A 914 34.54 -5.30 -7.96
C GLN A 914 35.16 -5.74 -9.29
N GLY A 915 34.39 -5.61 -10.38
CA GLY A 915 34.77 -5.96 -11.75
C GLY A 915 35.59 -4.90 -12.47
N THR A 916 35.82 -5.13 -13.77
CA THR A 916 36.49 -4.14 -14.63
C THR A 916 35.50 -3.08 -15.09
N VAL A 917 35.92 -1.82 -15.09
CA VAL A 917 35.19 -0.72 -15.73
C VAL A 917 35.82 -0.41 -17.07
N PHE A 918 34.99 -0.28 -18.11
CA PHE A 918 35.37 0.24 -19.42
C PHE A 918 34.64 1.55 -19.64
N ASP A 919 35.31 2.64 -19.29
CA ASP A 919 34.87 3.98 -19.69
C ASP A 919 35.29 4.22 -21.14
N VAL A 920 34.30 4.45 -21.99
CA VAL A 920 34.48 4.66 -23.43
C VAL A 920 35.35 5.88 -23.71
N ALA A 921 35.20 6.95 -22.93
CA ALA A 921 35.93 8.20 -23.13
C ALA A 921 37.43 8.03 -22.84
N ASP A 922 37.75 7.42 -21.70
CA ASP A 922 39.13 7.13 -21.28
C ASP A 922 39.82 6.13 -22.21
N ALA A 923 39.08 5.14 -22.71
CA ALA A 923 39.64 4.04 -23.50
C ALA A 923 40.04 4.44 -24.93
N THR A 924 39.49 5.55 -25.45
CA THR A 924 39.65 5.94 -26.86
C THR A 924 40.24 7.35 -27.09
N ASP A 925 40.70 8.03 -26.03
CA ASP A 925 41.27 9.39 -26.07
C ASP A 925 40.31 10.37 -26.78
N LEU A 926 39.01 10.24 -26.49
CA LEU A 926 37.96 11.09 -27.03
C LEU A 926 37.99 12.42 -26.30
N ASP A 927 38.16 13.50 -27.06
CA ASP A 927 38.07 14.86 -26.56
C ASP A 927 36.58 15.25 -26.47
N LEU A 928 35.96 14.92 -25.33
CA LEU A 928 34.54 15.16 -25.08
C LEU A 928 34.20 16.67 -24.98
N ASP A 929 35.19 17.51 -24.67
CA ASP A 929 35.07 18.97 -24.65
C ASP A 929 35.22 19.61 -26.04
N ALA A 930 35.64 18.83 -27.05
CA ALA A 930 36.00 19.37 -28.35
C ALA A 930 34.82 19.91 -29.12
N THR A 931 33.56 19.58 -28.79
CA THR A 931 32.38 19.75 -29.66
C THR A 931 31.99 21.20 -29.92
N GLY A 932 32.50 22.15 -29.12
CA GLY A 932 32.40 23.58 -29.40
C GLY A 932 31.02 24.18 -29.14
N VAL A 933 30.20 23.52 -28.31
CA VAL A 933 28.95 24.08 -27.79
C VAL A 933 29.33 25.17 -26.78
N GLY A 934 29.58 26.38 -27.30
CA GLY A 934 29.92 27.53 -26.47
C GLY A 934 28.69 28.02 -25.70
N ASP A 935 28.71 27.87 -24.37
CA ASP A 935 27.89 28.67 -23.46
C ASP A 935 28.36 30.13 -23.51
N GLU A 936 28.07 30.85 -24.60
CA GLU A 936 28.17 32.31 -24.58
C GLU A 936 26.99 32.87 -23.78
N GLU A 937 27.30 33.29 -22.54
CA GLU A 937 26.46 33.97 -21.53
C GLU A 937 25.82 33.11 -20.43
N ALA A 938 26.64 32.32 -19.72
CA ALA A 938 26.41 32.10 -18.28
C ALA A 938 26.99 33.29 -17.48
N ASP A 939 26.15 33.96 -16.69
CA ASP A 939 26.58 34.94 -15.69
C ASP A 939 27.71 34.37 -14.80
N ALA A 940 28.67 35.22 -14.45
CA ALA A 940 29.98 34.87 -13.90
C ALA A 940 30.03 34.21 -12.50
N ASP A 941 28.96 33.56 -12.04
CA ASP A 941 28.89 32.90 -10.73
C ASP A 941 28.68 31.36 -10.81
N HIS A 942 28.55 30.76 -12.00
CA HIS A 942 28.39 29.31 -12.19
C HIS A 942 29.27 28.73 -13.31
N ALA A 943 30.57 29.05 -13.30
CA ALA A 943 31.54 28.29 -14.09
C ALA A 943 32.15 27.21 -13.18
N HIS A 944 31.73 25.95 -13.37
CA HIS A 944 32.50 24.71 -13.22
C HIS A 944 31.55 23.51 -13.12
N GLU A 945 31.28 22.84 -14.24
CA GLU A 945 31.34 21.38 -14.41
C GLU A 945 31.27 21.08 -15.92
N ASP A 946 32.07 20.13 -16.35
CA ASP A 946 32.52 19.91 -17.73
C ASP A 946 31.35 19.71 -18.74
N SER A 947 31.21 20.61 -19.72
CA SER A 947 30.20 20.50 -20.79
C SER A 947 30.68 19.54 -21.89
N SER A 948 30.95 18.31 -21.50
CA SER A 948 31.43 17.25 -22.37
C SER A 948 30.24 16.63 -23.12
N ASP A 949 30.28 16.59 -24.46
CA ASP A 949 29.24 15.93 -25.27
C ASP A 949 29.45 14.40 -25.24
N PRO A 950 28.52 13.62 -24.68
CA PRO A 950 28.65 12.17 -24.54
C PRO A 950 28.30 11.39 -25.82
N HIS A 951 27.64 12.02 -26.81
CA HIS A 951 26.97 11.36 -27.94
C HIS A 951 27.90 10.86 -29.06
N VAL A 952 29.06 10.32 -28.68
CA VAL A 952 30.10 9.86 -29.60
C VAL A 952 29.61 8.79 -30.58
N TRP A 953 28.62 7.97 -30.17
CA TRP A 953 28.06 6.92 -31.01
C TRP A 953 27.30 7.46 -32.21
N LEU A 954 27.00 8.76 -32.31
CA LEU A 954 26.41 9.35 -33.52
C LEU A 954 27.45 9.60 -34.63
N ASP A 955 28.75 9.52 -34.35
CA ASP A 955 29.82 9.41 -35.35
C ASP A 955 30.21 7.94 -35.53
N PRO A 956 29.81 7.27 -36.63
CA PRO A 956 30.07 5.84 -36.82
C PRO A 956 31.56 5.49 -36.81
N VAL A 957 32.45 6.40 -37.21
CA VAL A 957 33.89 6.13 -37.22
C VAL A 957 34.48 6.23 -35.82
N LYS A 958 34.02 7.20 -35.02
CA LYS A 958 34.37 7.22 -33.60
C LYS A 958 33.81 6.01 -32.86
N PHE A 959 32.59 5.60 -33.16
CA PHE A 959 32.01 4.39 -32.58
C PHE A 959 32.75 3.11 -33.02
N ALA A 960 33.33 3.10 -34.23
CA ALA A 960 34.22 2.02 -34.68
C ALA A 960 35.53 1.96 -33.90
N GLU A 961 36.10 3.11 -33.50
CA GLU A 961 37.27 3.15 -32.59
C GLU A 961 36.92 2.50 -31.23
N VAL A 962 35.72 2.77 -30.70
CA VAL A 962 35.20 2.13 -29.47
C VAL A 962 35.01 0.62 -29.66
N ALA A 963 34.50 0.19 -30.81
CA ALA A 963 34.31 -1.23 -31.16
C ALA A 963 35.64 -2.01 -31.15
N ASP A 964 36.70 -1.43 -31.71
CA ASP A 964 38.02 -2.04 -31.76
C ASP A 964 38.67 -2.13 -30.36
N ALA A 965 38.57 -1.05 -29.58
CA ALA A 965 39.05 -1.00 -28.20
C ALA A 965 38.33 -2.01 -27.30
N LEU A 966 37.00 -2.14 -27.44
CA LEU A 966 36.20 -3.12 -26.72
C LEU A 966 36.56 -4.56 -27.12
N GLY A 967 36.86 -4.78 -28.40
CA GLY A 967 37.34 -6.08 -28.90
C GLY A 967 38.64 -6.53 -28.25
N GLU A 968 39.60 -5.62 -28.08
CA GLU A 968 40.84 -5.91 -27.34
C GLU A 968 40.58 -6.10 -25.84
N ARG A 969 39.60 -5.39 -25.26
CA ARG A 969 39.23 -5.57 -23.85
C ARG A 969 38.60 -6.94 -23.60
N PHE A 970 37.65 -7.38 -24.42
CA PHE A 970 37.09 -8.72 -24.34
C PHE A 970 38.15 -9.79 -24.60
N ALA A 971 39.07 -9.58 -25.55
CA ALA A 971 40.18 -10.49 -25.77
C ALA A 971 41.16 -10.61 -24.58
N ALA A 972 41.21 -9.60 -23.70
CA ALA A 972 41.99 -9.64 -22.47
C ALA A 972 41.26 -10.33 -21.31
N LEU A 973 39.94 -10.17 -21.22
CA LEU A 973 39.08 -10.76 -20.18
C LEU A 973 38.74 -12.23 -20.46
N ASP A 974 38.63 -12.60 -21.74
CA ASP A 974 38.40 -13.97 -22.21
C ASP A 974 39.49 -14.40 -23.22
N PRO A 975 40.64 -14.88 -22.73
CA PRO A 975 41.74 -15.32 -23.58
C PRO A 975 41.42 -16.52 -24.47
N ASP A 976 40.42 -17.34 -24.10
CA ASP A 976 40.07 -18.57 -24.81
C ASP A 976 39.31 -18.26 -26.12
N HIS A 977 38.52 -17.19 -26.15
CA HIS A 977 37.83 -16.68 -27.36
C HIS A 977 38.42 -15.37 -27.91
N ALA A 978 39.64 -15.00 -27.51
CA ALA A 978 40.29 -13.75 -27.90
C ALA A 978 40.42 -13.52 -29.43
N ALA A 979 40.50 -14.57 -30.24
CA ALA A 979 40.53 -14.46 -31.70
C ALA A 979 39.13 -14.24 -32.30
N ASP A 980 38.08 -14.71 -31.61
CA ASP A 980 36.70 -14.55 -32.03
C ASP A 980 36.20 -13.14 -31.69
N HIS A 981 36.52 -12.61 -30.49
CA HIS A 981 36.25 -11.22 -30.10
C HIS A 981 36.86 -10.21 -31.07
N ARG A 982 38.16 -10.33 -31.40
CA ARG A 982 38.81 -9.45 -32.39
C ARG A 982 38.21 -9.54 -33.79
N ARG A 983 37.79 -10.74 -34.21
CA ARG A 983 37.16 -10.93 -35.53
C ARG A 983 35.79 -10.28 -35.59
N ARG A 984 34.99 -10.39 -34.52
CA ARG A 984 33.69 -9.72 -34.39
C ARG A 984 33.85 -8.21 -34.33
N ALA A 985 34.79 -7.71 -33.53
CA ALA A 985 35.15 -6.28 -33.51
C ALA A 985 35.47 -5.75 -34.92
N ALA A 986 36.33 -6.43 -35.68
CA ALA A 986 36.66 -6.04 -37.05
C ALA A 986 35.43 -6.08 -38.01
N ALA A 987 34.48 -6.98 -37.78
CA ALA A 987 33.24 -7.03 -38.55
C ALA A 987 32.29 -5.87 -38.20
N THR A 988 32.19 -5.52 -36.92
CA THR A 988 31.42 -4.37 -36.44
C THR A 988 32.02 -3.05 -36.94
N VAL A 989 33.35 -2.91 -36.92
CA VAL A 989 34.07 -1.78 -37.51
C VAL A 989 33.72 -1.62 -39.00
N ALA A 990 33.79 -2.70 -39.78
CA ALA A 990 33.45 -2.65 -41.20
C ALA A 990 31.98 -2.29 -41.46
N LEU A 991 31.06 -2.67 -40.56
CA LEU A 991 29.65 -2.28 -40.62
C LEU A 991 29.48 -0.77 -40.37
N LEU A 992 30.15 -0.24 -39.34
CA LEU A 992 30.09 1.18 -38.99
C LEU A 992 30.77 2.08 -40.04
N GLU A 993 31.88 1.64 -40.63
CA GLU A 993 32.51 2.32 -41.78
C GLU A 993 31.56 2.34 -43.01
N GLY A 994 30.83 1.25 -43.26
CA GLY A 994 29.82 1.23 -44.32
C GLY A 994 28.66 2.21 -44.07
N LEU A 995 28.28 2.39 -42.80
CA LEU A 995 27.28 3.37 -42.40
C LEU A 995 27.78 4.82 -42.59
N ASP A 996 29.06 5.09 -42.31
CA ASP A 996 29.71 6.39 -42.58
C ASP A 996 29.70 6.72 -44.09
N ASP A 997 29.97 5.73 -44.94
CA ASP A 997 29.91 5.88 -46.40
C ASP A 997 28.49 6.26 -46.87
N ASP A 998 27.46 5.58 -46.34
CA ASP A 998 26.05 5.85 -46.67
C ASP A 998 25.59 7.23 -46.19
N LEU A 999 25.96 7.64 -44.97
CA LEU A 999 25.67 8.96 -44.41
C LEU A 999 26.40 10.08 -45.16
N SER A 1000 27.70 9.89 -45.42
CA SER A 1000 28.52 10.83 -46.19
C SER A 1000 27.97 11.05 -47.60
N ALA A 1001 27.59 9.96 -48.29
CA ALA A 1001 27.01 10.05 -49.62
C ALA A 1001 25.61 10.68 -49.60
N GLY A 1002 24.78 10.28 -48.65
CA GLY A 1002 23.39 10.72 -48.53
C GLY A 1002 23.23 12.18 -48.09
N LEU A 1003 24.23 12.75 -47.39
CA LEU A 1003 24.22 14.12 -46.88
C LEU A 1003 25.11 15.10 -47.66
N ALA A 1004 25.85 14.61 -48.68
CA ALA A 1004 26.75 15.44 -49.49
C ALA A 1004 26.02 16.58 -50.24
N THR A 1005 24.77 16.34 -50.65
CA THR A 1005 23.98 17.25 -51.51
C THR A 1005 22.95 18.09 -50.77
N CYS A 1006 22.96 18.09 -49.44
CA CYS A 1006 22.00 18.86 -48.63
C CYS A 1006 22.07 20.36 -48.89
N ARG A 1007 20.89 20.98 -48.99
CA ARG A 1007 20.75 22.41 -49.29
C ARG A 1007 21.00 23.28 -48.07
N SER A 1008 20.55 22.84 -46.89
CA SER A 1008 20.79 23.50 -45.61
C SER A 1008 21.85 22.72 -44.82
N ARG A 1009 22.68 23.45 -44.07
CA ARG A 1009 23.67 22.90 -43.14
C ARG A 1009 23.36 23.25 -41.68
N ASP A 1010 22.28 23.98 -41.42
CA ASP A 1010 21.85 24.31 -40.06
C ASP A 1010 20.96 23.19 -39.51
N LEU A 1011 21.36 22.58 -38.39
CA LEU A 1011 20.68 21.48 -37.73
C LEU A 1011 20.14 21.95 -36.38
N VAL A 1012 18.86 22.33 -36.34
CA VAL A 1012 18.21 22.79 -35.10
C VAL A 1012 17.59 21.59 -34.38
N THR A 1013 18.03 21.30 -33.16
CA THR A 1013 17.61 20.14 -32.35
C THR A 1013 17.02 20.56 -31.00
N SER A 1014 16.18 19.71 -30.39
CA SER A 1014 15.63 19.93 -29.04
C SER A 1014 16.74 20.23 -28.04
N HIS A 1015 17.77 19.37 -28.02
CA HIS A 1015 18.95 19.53 -27.19
C HIS A 1015 20.23 19.25 -27.99
N ALA A 1016 21.40 19.57 -27.44
CA ALA A 1016 22.68 19.57 -28.15
C ALA A 1016 23.33 18.17 -28.33
N ALA A 1017 22.57 17.14 -28.78
CA ALA A 1017 23.04 15.75 -28.98
C ALA A 1017 23.97 15.50 -30.18
N PHE A 1018 23.78 16.21 -31.29
CA PHE A 1018 24.36 15.84 -32.58
C PHE A 1018 25.72 16.48 -32.86
N GLY A 1019 26.50 16.88 -31.85
CA GLY A 1019 27.74 17.63 -32.03
C GLY A 1019 28.79 16.88 -32.84
N TYR A 1020 29.05 15.61 -32.50
CA TYR A 1020 29.94 14.71 -33.24
C TYR A 1020 29.48 14.48 -34.67
N PHE A 1021 28.18 14.22 -34.85
CA PHE A 1021 27.57 14.01 -36.16
C PHE A 1021 27.70 15.27 -37.04
N ALA A 1022 27.36 16.44 -36.49
CA ALA A 1022 27.36 17.70 -37.22
C ALA A 1022 28.77 18.05 -37.71
N ARG A 1023 29.78 17.87 -36.86
CA ARG A 1023 31.18 18.07 -37.23
C ARG A 1023 31.64 17.18 -38.37
N ARG A 1024 31.32 15.88 -38.32
CA ARG A 1024 31.76 14.92 -39.33
C ARG A 1024 31.15 15.22 -40.70
N TYR A 1025 29.85 15.49 -40.75
CA TYR A 1025 29.12 15.68 -42.00
C TYR A 1025 28.97 17.16 -42.41
N GLY A 1026 29.60 18.08 -41.68
CA GLY A 1026 29.69 19.51 -42.01
C GLY A 1026 28.39 20.30 -41.78
N PHE A 1027 27.63 19.97 -40.74
CA PHE A 1027 26.49 20.74 -40.25
C PHE A 1027 26.90 21.67 -39.10
N ASP A 1028 26.12 22.73 -38.89
CA ASP A 1028 26.18 23.63 -37.74
C ASP A 1028 24.98 23.31 -36.84
N GLN A 1029 25.24 22.79 -35.65
CA GLN A 1029 24.17 22.39 -34.72
C GLN A 1029 23.73 23.58 -33.88
N ILE A 1030 22.41 23.75 -33.76
CA ILE A 1030 21.77 24.74 -32.90
C ILE A 1030 20.82 24.01 -31.96
N GLY A 1031 21.27 23.73 -30.73
CA GLY A 1031 20.41 23.20 -29.67
C GLY A 1031 19.49 24.28 -29.12
N ILE A 1032 18.19 23.96 -28.99
CA ILE A 1032 17.24 24.79 -28.24
C ILE A 1032 17.67 24.83 -26.76
N THR A 1033 18.02 23.67 -26.22
CA THR A 1033 18.61 23.47 -24.89
C THR A 1033 20.08 23.05 -25.00
N GLY A 1034 20.77 22.95 -23.84
CA GLY A 1034 22.16 22.49 -23.75
C GLY A 1034 22.32 20.98 -24.04
N ILE A 1035 23.38 20.36 -23.52
CA ILE A 1035 23.64 18.93 -23.72
C ILE A 1035 22.58 18.06 -23.01
N SER A 1036 22.01 18.55 -21.91
CA SER A 1036 20.92 17.84 -21.23
C SER A 1036 19.56 18.09 -21.92
N PRO A 1037 18.84 17.02 -22.33
CA PRO A 1037 17.52 17.14 -22.95
C PRO A 1037 16.48 17.87 -22.11
N GLU A 1038 16.50 17.66 -20.79
CA GLU A 1038 15.53 18.24 -19.85
C GLU A 1038 15.86 19.66 -19.38
N ALA A 1039 17.03 20.21 -19.76
CA ALA A 1039 17.43 21.54 -19.33
C ALA A 1039 16.50 22.62 -19.93
N GLU A 1040 15.70 23.28 -19.10
CA GLU A 1040 14.82 24.34 -19.58
C GLU A 1040 15.62 25.55 -20.10
N PRO A 1041 15.43 25.95 -21.36
CA PRO A 1041 16.14 27.08 -21.93
C PRO A 1041 15.56 28.39 -21.37
N SER A 1042 16.42 29.37 -21.10
CA SER A 1042 15.93 30.69 -20.68
C SER A 1042 15.02 31.30 -21.78
N PRO A 1043 14.03 32.15 -21.42
CA PRO A 1043 13.22 32.85 -22.41
C PRO A 1043 14.04 33.67 -23.43
N LYS A 1044 15.22 34.14 -23.01
CA LYS A 1044 16.19 34.82 -23.89
C LYS A 1044 16.76 33.87 -24.93
N ARG A 1045 17.13 32.65 -24.53
CA ARG A 1045 17.66 31.61 -25.42
C ARG A 1045 16.61 31.15 -26.44
N LEU A 1046 15.37 30.96 -26.02
CA LEU A 1046 14.27 30.63 -26.94
C LEU A 1046 14.06 31.71 -28.01
N ALA A 1047 14.06 32.99 -27.59
CA ALA A 1047 13.94 34.11 -28.53
C ALA A 1047 15.15 34.22 -29.49
N GLU A 1048 16.35 33.92 -29.00
CA GLU A 1048 17.58 33.85 -29.80
C GLU A 1048 17.48 32.74 -30.86
N VAL A 1049 17.09 31.53 -30.46
CA VAL A 1049 16.95 30.39 -31.38
C VAL A 1049 15.85 30.64 -32.41
N ALA A 1050 14.71 31.20 -32.00
CA ALA A 1050 13.66 31.61 -32.94
C ALA A 1050 14.16 32.64 -33.96
N SER A 1051 14.95 33.62 -33.52
CA SER A 1051 15.57 34.62 -34.41
C SER A 1051 16.56 33.97 -35.39
N LEU A 1052 17.37 33.01 -34.93
CA LEU A 1052 18.32 32.27 -35.76
C LEU A 1052 17.61 31.40 -36.80
N VAL A 1053 16.51 30.76 -36.43
CA VAL A 1053 15.67 29.96 -37.34
C VAL A 1053 15.12 30.84 -38.47
N GLU A 1054 14.63 32.04 -38.15
CA GLU A 1054 14.16 33.00 -39.17
C GLU A 1054 15.29 33.57 -40.03
N GLU A 1055 16.42 33.95 -39.42
CA GLU A 1055 17.56 34.56 -40.13
C GLU A 1055 18.22 33.57 -41.12
N ARG A 1056 18.31 32.30 -40.73
CA ARG A 1056 18.96 31.24 -41.53
C ARG A 1056 18.01 30.46 -42.44
N ASP A 1057 16.72 30.82 -42.51
CA ASP A 1057 15.68 30.12 -43.30
C ASP A 1057 15.59 28.61 -42.96
N VAL A 1058 15.69 28.27 -41.66
CA VAL A 1058 15.60 26.87 -41.21
C VAL A 1058 14.17 26.38 -41.33
N ARG A 1059 13.99 25.25 -42.01
CA ARG A 1059 12.65 24.72 -42.35
C ARG A 1059 12.18 23.63 -41.42
N THR A 1060 13.10 22.93 -40.77
CA THR A 1060 12.78 21.77 -39.94
C THR A 1060 13.52 21.86 -38.61
N ILE A 1061 12.75 21.75 -37.53
CA ILE A 1061 13.25 21.68 -36.16
C ILE A 1061 13.11 20.24 -35.70
N TYR A 1062 14.20 19.66 -35.24
CA TYR A 1062 14.25 18.25 -34.86
C TYR A 1062 14.07 18.09 -33.36
N PHE A 1063 13.37 17.04 -32.97
CA PHE A 1063 13.24 16.63 -31.58
C PHE A 1063 13.43 15.12 -31.47
N GLU A 1064 13.82 14.64 -30.30
CA GLU A 1064 13.99 13.22 -30.02
C GLU A 1064 12.69 12.55 -29.57
N ARG A 1065 12.70 11.22 -29.51
CA ARG A 1065 11.48 10.46 -29.21
C ARG A 1065 11.19 10.30 -27.73
N LEU A 1066 12.23 10.25 -26.90
CA LEU A 1066 12.11 10.02 -25.46
C LEU A 1066 11.73 11.27 -24.67
N VAL A 1067 11.84 12.45 -25.30
CA VAL A 1067 11.62 13.76 -24.66
C VAL A 1067 10.41 14.48 -25.30
N PRO A 1068 9.61 15.23 -24.53
CA PRO A 1068 8.47 15.97 -25.06
C PRO A 1068 8.84 16.95 -26.18
N ASP A 1069 7.99 17.06 -27.20
CA ASP A 1069 8.25 17.89 -28.37
C ASP A 1069 7.80 19.37 -28.24
N ASP A 1070 7.40 19.77 -27.03
CA ASP A 1070 6.79 21.06 -26.73
C ASP A 1070 7.71 22.25 -27.06
N LEU A 1071 9.01 22.14 -26.77
CA LEU A 1071 9.99 23.19 -27.08
C LEU A 1071 10.19 23.33 -28.59
N ALA A 1072 10.35 22.21 -29.30
CA ALA A 1072 10.51 22.21 -30.75
C ALA A 1072 9.24 22.74 -31.45
N ARG A 1073 8.06 22.37 -30.97
CA ARG A 1073 6.77 22.90 -31.47
C ARG A 1073 6.61 24.38 -31.20
N THR A 1074 7.00 24.86 -30.03
CA THR A 1074 6.91 26.29 -29.68
C THR A 1074 7.73 27.14 -30.65
N VAL A 1075 8.98 26.76 -30.90
CA VAL A 1075 9.84 27.47 -31.86
C VAL A 1075 9.30 27.32 -33.29
N ALA A 1076 8.78 26.14 -33.66
CA ALA A 1076 8.20 25.90 -34.98
C ALA A 1076 6.94 26.74 -35.24
N ASP A 1077 6.04 26.85 -34.27
CA ASP A 1077 4.81 27.63 -34.35
C ASP A 1077 5.09 29.14 -34.46
N GLU A 1078 6.14 29.62 -33.78
CA GLU A 1078 6.54 31.03 -33.82
C GLU A 1078 7.20 31.41 -35.15
N THR A 1079 8.04 30.53 -35.71
CA THR A 1079 8.86 30.81 -36.90
C THR A 1079 8.25 30.31 -38.22
N GLY A 1080 7.24 29.43 -38.15
CA GLY A 1080 6.62 28.78 -39.30
C GLY A 1080 7.39 27.57 -39.85
N ALA A 1081 8.38 27.05 -39.11
CA ALA A 1081 9.09 25.81 -39.42
C ALA A 1081 8.21 24.57 -39.15
N THR A 1082 8.63 23.40 -39.62
CA THR A 1082 7.97 22.10 -39.32
C THR A 1082 8.80 21.28 -38.35
N THR A 1083 8.18 20.41 -37.56
CA THR A 1083 8.94 19.49 -36.68
C THR A 1083 9.15 18.12 -37.31
N ALA A 1084 10.26 17.44 -36.96
CA ALA A 1084 10.55 16.06 -37.35
C ALA A 1084 11.33 15.33 -36.25
N VAL A 1085 11.22 14.00 -36.21
CA VAL A 1085 11.95 13.18 -35.22
C VAL A 1085 13.37 12.91 -35.70
N LEU A 1086 14.36 13.22 -34.87
CA LEU A 1086 15.75 12.82 -35.05
C LEU A 1086 16.24 12.18 -33.74
N ASP A 1087 16.55 10.89 -33.79
CA ASP A 1087 16.74 10.06 -32.60
C ASP A 1087 18.23 10.02 -32.21
N PRO A 1088 18.63 10.44 -30.98
CA PRO A 1088 20.01 10.34 -30.53
C PRO A 1088 20.40 8.90 -30.18
N ILE A 1089 19.48 7.92 -30.22
CA ILE A 1089 19.72 6.46 -30.07
C ILE A 1089 20.07 6.05 -28.63
N GLU A 1090 19.85 6.93 -27.66
CA GLU A 1090 20.17 6.71 -26.24
C GLU A 1090 19.33 5.61 -25.60
N GLY A 1091 18.07 5.47 -26.05
CA GLY A 1091 17.18 4.37 -25.74
C GLY A 1091 16.33 3.98 -26.94
N ILE A 1092 16.13 2.67 -27.14
CA ILE A 1092 15.18 2.16 -28.15
C ILE A 1092 13.80 1.97 -27.53
N THR A 1093 12.75 2.35 -28.28
CA THR A 1093 11.35 2.08 -27.95
C THR A 1093 10.74 1.06 -28.92
N ASP A 1094 9.57 0.52 -28.56
CA ASP A 1094 8.79 -0.34 -29.47
C ASP A 1094 8.35 0.38 -30.76
N GLU A 1095 8.42 1.72 -30.78
CA GLU A 1095 8.10 2.54 -31.94
C GLU A 1095 9.32 2.83 -32.82
N SER A 1096 10.56 2.64 -32.34
CA SER A 1096 11.79 2.87 -33.11
C SER A 1096 11.78 2.04 -34.40
N ASP A 1097 11.96 2.71 -35.55
CA ASP A 1097 11.86 2.07 -36.88
C ASP A 1097 13.04 1.10 -37.09
N GLY A 1098 12.77 -0.18 -36.85
CA GLY A 1098 13.79 -1.23 -36.77
C GLY A 1098 14.48 -1.18 -35.40
N HIS A 1099 14.38 -2.27 -34.66
CA HIS A 1099 14.87 -2.38 -33.28
C HIS A 1099 16.40 -2.61 -33.20
N ASP A 1100 17.19 -1.99 -34.09
CA ASP A 1100 18.66 -2.05 -34.04
C ASP A 1100 19.34 -0.72 -34.39
N TYR A 1101 20.55 -0.51 -33.86
CA TYR A 1101 21.32 0.73 -34.05
C TYR A 1101 21.48 1.13 -35.54
N PRO A 1102 21.85 0.24 -36.48
CA PRO A 1102 21.99 0.60 -37.90
C PRO A 1102 20.67 1.04 -38.56
N SER A 1103 19.53 0.44 -38.20
CA SER A 1103 18.24 0.86 -38.75
C SER A 1103 17.82 2.24 -38.27
N VAL A 1104 18.08 2.58 -37.00
CA VAL A 1104 17.79 3.92 -36.46
C VAL A 1104 18.68 4.97 -37.13
N MET A 1105 19.98 4.69 -37.34
CA MET A 1105 20.87 5.59 -38.08
C MET A 1105 20.43 5.79 -39.53
N ALA A 1106 19.93 4.73 -40.20
CA ALA A 1106 19.37 4.84 -41.54
C ALA A 1106 18.06 5.64 -41.58
N ALA A 1107 17.21 5.53 -40.54
CA ALA A 1107 16.01 6.33 -40.39
C ALA A 1107 16.34 7.81 -40.17
N ASN A 1108 17.32 8.12 -39.32
CA ASN A 1108 17.85 9.47 -39.12
C ASN A 1108 18.36 10.07 -40.43
N LEU A 1109 19.11 9.30 -41.24
CA LEU A 1109 19.53 9.73 -42.57
C LEU A 1109 18.34 10.09 -43.47
N ALA A 1110 17.30 9.25 -43.52
CA ALA A 1110 16.11 9.52 -44.33
C ALA A 1110 15.38 10.79 -43.86
N THR A 1111 15.25 11.00 -42.56
CA THR A 1111 14.64 12.21 -41.98
C THR A 1111 15.46 13.46 -42.30
N LEU A 1112 16.78 13.38 -42.20
CA LEU A 1112 17.68 14.49 -42.56
C LEU A 1112 17.64 14.80 -44.05
N GLN A 1113 17.56 13.79 -44.92
CA GLN A 1113 17.45 13.99 -46.37
C GLN A 1113 16.20 14.80 -46.74
N VAL A 1114 15.08 14.52 -46.09
CA VAL A 1114 13.82 15.24 -46.30
C VAL A 1114 13.89 16.65 -45.70
N GLY A 1115 14.26 16.79 -44.42
CA GLY A 1115 14.22 18.08 -43.73
C GLY A 1115 15.30 19.06 -44.19
N GLN A 1116 16.50 18.58 -44.57
CA GLN A 1116 17.60 19.40 -45.07
C GLN A 1116 17.60 19.57 -46.61
N GLY A 1117 16.64 18.95 -47.30
CA GLY A 1117 16.43 19.09 -48.75
C GLY A 1117 17.61 18.57 -49.58
N CYS A 1118 18.13 17.39 -49.24
CA CYS A 1118 19.22 16.73 -49.95
C CYS A 1118 18.70 16.08 -51.25
N THR A 1119 19.52 16.05 -52.31
CA THR A 1119 19.12 15.62 -53.67
C THR A 1119 19.83 14.40 -54.18
#